data_AF-A0A3C1HCR2-F1
#
_entry.id   AF-A0A3C1HCR2-F1
#
_cell.length_a   1.000
_cell.length_b   1.000
_cell.length_c   1.000
_cell.angle_alpha   90.00
_cell.angle_beta   90.00
_cell.angle_gamma   90.00
#
_symmetry.space_group_name_H-M   'P 1'
#
loop_
_entity.id
_entity.type
_entity.pdbx_description
1 polymer ?
#
loop_
_entity_poly.entity_id
_entity_poly.type
_entity_poly.pdbx_seq_one_letter_code
_entity_poly.pdbx_strand_id
1 'polypeptide(L)'
;MMDVVADPDPDLLARLRHQEPEMEPEDPVEGPAVGGNVLVGCKDGEKGGGHPGDLPQEPHGLRTPPRVLAAIHADPRQEEGLPLVIGGDRLGLLQDLVKAGDLVPVAHHLIELRPDQPPFRLNLGGPRKGGRLVDRGIPMDRDLGDPALEPVLHGDASACGQGPRGVDPDGAIAEVAGLSGGEGTASGRRGRGGWLGRWVHTVVYQVGGCYPVASVLRTPRVQKFCHSAPDPTADQKVGCGLARTIAYESFRGGTRTKTEKLEVGGTTMRAKDRSTACCVGGGAARRFVGRQWRAAVTTTALALALIPATAAPAAAEESLSHLSLEELLQVKVTSVSKKEQRLGDTPAAVFVISDEEIRRSGVTSLPDALRMAPGLEVAQLTGSRWAVSARGFNHIYANKLLVLEDGRSLYTPLFSGTEWELQDVVLEDLSRVEVIRGPGGTIWGANAVNGVINILSKSAKETQGTLLSFGGSPWETFSTVRYGFQTGTNSWLRIYAKYHRIEDLTAVDGSDAEDESQRAFGGFRWDWEPDAQNRLTLEGEAGYTRVSSRTMVYDVVPPYASDVQQIARNTPAHLLGRWLHTLSDSSELTFQSYYDHAPAEGVLVSEKRETVDLEMEHHLGLGSRNDLIWGLGYRLHADSFTFGHGFSLSPVSRRSQLFSSFVQDELTLVPERLKFTAGVKLEHNDYSGWEAQPSGRLTWTPGEKHTLWGAVSQAVRTPSRVERDVRLRLAVIPPPPSTIEAVILGSPAIQGEHLLAYELGYRWQALSTLSFDVAGYYNRYSDVVGSTSLGLLPPSTPGADAEAAQVFDNNASAEAYGVELSTQWSPASWNRWTAGGSYQEIHSHGAPALTPHGNSPSYQFQIQSHFDLGDQVELDLWGRYVDRLADLTLQVPAYVTADARVAWRPRPNLEISLVGQNLLQPRHVEFRATDIVQTSAYIPRTLYGKVTWSF
;
A
#
# COMPACT_ATOMS: atom_id res chain seq x y z
N MET A 1 -19.47 -42.27 -3.27
CA MET A 1 -19.40 -43.37 -4.26
C MET A 1 -17.93 -43.76 -4.36
N MET A 2 -17.60 -45.05 -4.41
CA MET A 2 -16.22 -45.56 -4.36
C MET A 2 -15.99 -46.59 -5.48
N ASP A 3 -14.73 -46.64 -5.93
CA ASP A 3 -14.08 -47.63 -6.80
C ASP A 3 -14.54 -47.75 -8.28
N VAL A 4 -13.63 -48.33 -9.10
CA VAL A 4 -13.70 -48.57 -10.57
C VAL A 4 -13.52 -47.27 -11.40
N VAL A 5 -12.55 -47.06 -12.31
CA VAL A 5 -11.59 -47.85 -13.15
C VAL A 5 -10.20 -47.17 -13.02
N ALA A 6 -9.03 -47.77 -12.76
CA ALA A 6 -8.19 -48.79 -13.43
C ALA A 6 -7.32 -48.33 -14.65
N ASP A 7 -5.99 -48.41 -14.47
CA ASP A 7 -4.87 -48.58 -15.43
C ASP A 7 -4.79 -47.77 -16.75
N PRO A 8 -3.85 -46.80 -16.88
CA PRO A 8 -3.52 -46.13 -18.14
C PRO A 8 -2.30 -46.78 -18.87
N ASP A 9 -2.44 -46.98 -20.19
CA ASP A 9 -1.40 -47.54 -21.07
C ASP A 9 -0.17 -46.59 -21.22
N PRO A 10 1.07 -47.04 -20.91
CA PRO A 10 2.26 -46.20 -21.00
C PRO A 10 2.71 -45.85 -22.43
N ASP A 11 2.33 -46.61 -23.46
CA ASP A 11 2.77 -46.34 -24.84
C ASP A 11 2.14 -45.06 -25.44
N LEU A 12 1.11 -44.51 -24.80
CA LEU A 12 0.43 -43.28 -25.24
C LEU A 12 1.30 -42.02 -25.03
N LEU A 13 2.18 -42.01 -24.02
CA LEU A 13 3.04 -40.85 -23.71
C LEU A 13 4.27 -40.74 -24.63
N ALA A 14 4.62 -41.79 -25.36
CA ALA A 14 5.77 -41.82 -26.27
C ALA A 14 5.52 -41.15 -27.63
N ARG A 15 4.30 -40.67 -27.92
CA ARG A 15 3.89 -40.20 -29.26
C ARG A 15 3.57 -38.70 -29.38
N LEU A 16 3.81 -37.91 -28.32
CA LEU A 16 3.55 -36.46 -28.29
C LEU A 16 4.80 -35.61 -28.00
N ARG A 17 5.99 -36.10 -28.39
CA ARG A 17 7.24 -35.33 -28.37
C ARG A 17 7.99 -35.42 -29.70
N HIS A 18 7.45 -34.79 -30.74
CA HIS A 18 8.18 -34.37 -31.95
C HIS A 18 7.36 -33.33 -32.74
N GLN A 19 7.62 -32.04 -32.50
CA GLN A 19 7.71 -30.95 -33.49
C GLN A 19 7.75 -29.58 -32.80
N GLU A 20 8.95 -29.15 -32.42
CA GLU A 20 9.32 -27.74 -32.30
C GLU A 20 10.63 -27.54 -33.06
N PRO A 21 10.81 -26.44 -33.82
CA PRO A 21 12.08 -26.11 -34.45
C PRO A 21 12.98 -25.35 -33.47
N GLU A 22 14.21 -25.82 -33.27
CA GLU A 22 15.22 -25.07 -32.52
C GLU A 22 15.68 -23.83 -33.30
N MET A 23 16.06 -22.79 -32.55
CA MET A 23 16.66 -21.56 -33.06
C MET A 23 18.09 -21.49 -32.51
N GLU A 24 19.09 -21.37 -33.40
CA GLU A 24 20.51 -21.46 -33.00
C GLU A 24 20.98 -20.20 -32.23
N PRO A 25 21.84 -20.35 -31.20
CA PRO A 25 22.58 -19.25 -30.60
C PRO A 25 23.90 -18.97 -31.34
N GLU A 26 24.34 -17.71 -31.40
CA GLU A 26 25.65 -17.32 -31.95
C GLU A 26 26.78 -17.40 -30.89
N ASP A 27 27.99 -17.77 -31.33
CA ASP A 27 29.18 -17.96 -30.47
C ASP A 27 29.88 -16.64 -30.05
N PRO A 28 30.53 -16.60 -28.87
CA PRO A 28 31.40 -15.49 -28.45
C PRO A 28 32.81 -15.55 -29.08
N VAL A 29 33.45 -14.39 -29.23
CA VAL A 29 34.83 -14.24 -29.75
C VAL A 29 35.86 -14.25 -28.61
N GLU A 30 37.01 -14.91 -28.79
CA GLU A 30 38.04 -15.08 -27.76
C GLU A 30 39.44 -14.56 -28.17
N GLY A 31 40.21 -14.08 -27.18
CA GLY A 31 41.68 -14.08 -27.19
C GLY A 31 42.36 -12.78 -26.75
N PRO A 32 43.66 -12.79 -26.36
CA PRO A 32 44.54 -13.94 -26.08
C PRO A 32 45.08 -13.98 -24.63
N ALA A 33 45.61 -15.13 -24.20
CA ALA A 33 46.14 -15.34 -22.85
C ALA A 33 47.67 -15.11 -22.70
N VAL A 34 48.11 -14.88 -21.46
CA VAL A 34 49.52 -14.98 -21.02
C VAL A 34 49.57 -15.77 -19.69
N GLY A 35 50.56 -16.65 -19.52
CA GLY A 35 50.68 -17.56 -18.37
C GLY A 35 50.98 -16.90 -17.02
N GLY A 36 50.99 -17.61 -15.88
CA GLY A 36 50.88 -19.05 -15.68
C GLY A 36 52.09 -19.64 -14.92
N ASN A 37 51.85 -20.43 -13.87
CA ASN A 37 52.81 -21.38 -13.28
C ASN A 37 52.10 -22.33 -12.29
N VAL A 38 52.79 -23.40 -11.87
CA VAL A 38 52.20 -24.65 -11.34
C VAL A 38 52.99 -25.18 -10.13
N LEU A 39 52.48 -26.23 -9.46
CA LEU A 39 53.15 -27.13 -8.48
C LEU A 39 53.17 -26.62 -7.01
N VAL A 40 53.17 -27.44 -5.96
CA VAL A 40 52.85 -28.88 -5.77
C VAL A 40 52.48 -29.13 -4.30
N GLY A 41 51.68 -30.16 -3.99
CA GLY A 41 51.42 -30.60 -2.60
C GLY A 41 52.37 -31.71 -2.15
N CYS A 42 52.72 -31.74 -0.85
CA CYS A 42 53.46 -32.85 -0.21
C CYS A 42 52.63 -33.51 0.90
N LYS A 43 52.83 -34.81 1.09
CA LYS A 43 52.34 -35.58 2.25
C LYS A 43 53.41 -35.63 3.33
N ASP A 44 52.99 -35.71 4.58
CA ASP A 44 53.43 -36.66 5.63
C ASP A 44 52.65 -36.34 6.93
N GLY A 45 52.38 -37.27 7.88
CA GLY A 45 52.53 -38.73 7.79
C GLY A 45 52.92 -39.43 9.10
N GLU A 46 52.05 -39.54 10.13
CA GLU A 46 52.24 -40.54 11.21
C GLU A 46 50.96 -40.95 11.99
N LYS A 47 51.08 -41.77 13.06
CA LYS A 47 50.01 -42.67 13.57
C LYS A 47 49.79 -42.67 15.09
N GLY A 48 48.56 -42.99 15.50
CA GLY A 48 48.20 -43.54 16.83
C GLY A 48 47.15 -42.72 17.61
N GLY A 49 46.23 -43.27 18.41
CA GLY A 49 45.86 -44.68 18.59
C GLY A 49 45.55 -45.07 20.05
N GLY A 50 44.30 -44.95 20.52
CA GLY A 50 43.89 -45.40 21.86
C GLY A 50 42.43 -45.09 22.28
N HIS A 51 41.81 -46.02 23.01
CA HIS A 51 40.45 -46.02 23.60
C HIS A 51 40.49 -46.94 24.86
N PRO A 52 39.46 -47.03 25.74
CA PRO A 52 38.50 -46.05 26.28
C PRO A 52 38.37 -46.18 27.84
N GLY A 53 37.33 -45.61 28.51
CA GLY A 53 36.93 -46.07 29.87
C GLY A 53 36.08 -45.16 30.80
N ASP A 54 34.75 -45.32 30.77
CA ASP A 54 33.71 -45.36 31.85
C ASP A 54 33.60 -44.38 33.07
N LEU A 55 32.38 -44.41 33.66
CA LEU A 55 31.73 -43.59 34.73
C LEU A 55 31.85 -44.29 36.15
N PRO A 56 31.11 -44.00 37.29
CA PRO A 56 29.90 -43.16 37.52
C PRO A 56 29.62 -42.54 38.95
N GLN A 57 28.38 -42.00 39.14
CA GLN A 57 27.50 -41.93 40.37
C GLN A 57 27.47 -40.74 41.40
N GLU A 58 26.24 -40.38 41.85
CA GLU A 58 25.83 -39.55 43.02
C GLU A 58 25.21 -40.42 44.16
N PRO A 59 24.90 -39.92 45.40
CA PRO A 59 23.49 -39.64 45.79
C PRO A 59 23.18 -38.62 46.97
N HIS A 60 21.86 -38.45 47.27
CA HIS A 60 21.05 -37.60 48.20
C HIS A 60 21.46 -37.43 49.72
N GLY A 61 20.85 -36.59 50.60
CA GLY A 61 19.75 -35.57 50.55
C GLY A 61 18.95 -35.35 51.88
N LEU A 62 17.87 -34.53 51.88
CA LEU A 62 16.67 -34.41 52.81
C LEU A 62 16.62 -33.53 54.13
N ARG A 63 15.51 -32.75 54.25
CA ARG A 63 14.65 -32.33 55.43
C ARG A 63 14.90 -31.06 56.31
N THR A 64 14.23 -29.95 55.94
CA THR A 64 13.12 -29.20 56.66
C THR A 64 13.08 -29.03 58.20
N PRO A 65 12.36 -28.00 58.77
CA PRO A 65 11.94 -26.64 58.32
C PRO A 65 12.23 -25.58 59.46
N PRO A 66 11.40 -24.56 59.87
CA PRO A 66 10.31 -23.75 59.27
C PRO A 66 10.37 -22.19 59.51
N ARG A 67 9.30 -21.49 59.06
CA ARG A 67 8.73 -20.18 59.48
C ARG A 67 9.30 -18.81 58.99
N VAL A 68 8.76 -18.41 57.83
CA VAL A 68 8.14 -17.08 57.52
C VAL A 68 9.00 -15.81 57.58
N LEU A 69 9.44 -15.34 56.40
CA LEU A 69 8.73 -14.27 55.66
C LEU A 69 9.03 -14.41 54.15
N ALA A 70 8.19 -13.85 53.29
CA ALA A 70 8.22 -14.17 51.85
C ALA A 70 9.22 -13.33 51.05
N ALA A 71 10.12 -14.01 50.33
CA ALA A 71 10.90 -13.49 49.21
C ALA A 71 10.99 -14.58 48.14
N ILE A 72 10.80 -14.21 46.88
CA ILE A 72 10.93 -15.16 45.75
C ILE A 72 12.39 -15.14 45.30
N HIS A 73 13.09 -16.26 45.53
CA HIS A 73 14.34 -16.59 44.84
C HIS A 73 14.17 -18.00 44.27
N ALA A 74 14.60 -18.21 43.03
CA ALA A 74 14.42 -19.47 42.32
C ALA A 74 15.34 -20.59 42.86
N ASP A 75 14.97 -21.83 42.63
CA ASP A 75 15.83 -23.01 42.90
C ASP A 75 16.94 -23.07 41.83
N PRO A 76 18.24 -23.01 42.19
CA PRO A 76 19.34 -22.94 41.23
C PRO A 76 19.69 -24.31 40.64
N ARG A 77 18.75 -24.93 39.91
CA ARG A 77 18.98 -26.10 39.06
C ARG A 77 18.17 -25.98 37.76
N GLN A 78 18.87 -25.73 36.66
CA GLN A 78 18.36 -25.41 35.31
C GLN A 78 17.75 -24.00 35.15
N GLU A 79 18.59 -22.97 35.17
CA GLU A 79 18.66 -21.86 34.17
C GLU A 79 19.72 -20.83 34.64
N GLU A 80 20.90 -20.79 34.01
CA GLU A 80 21.91 -19.76 34.29
C GLU A 80 21.78 -18.56 33.33
N GLY A 81 20.86 -17.65 33.69
CA GLY A 81 21.03 -16.21 33.46
C GLY A 81 21.23 -15.51 34.82
N LEU A 82 21.76 -14.29 34.94
CA LEU A 82 22.15 -13.26 33.96
C LEU A 82 23.22 -12.34 34.61
N PRO A 83 24.00 -11.57 33.84
CA PRO A 83 24.44 -10.25 34.26
C PRO A 83 23.42 -9.17 33.82
N LEU A 84 22.78 -8.52 34.79
CA LEU A 84 21.76 -7.47 34.57
C LEU A 84 22.39 -6.13 34.12
N VAL A 85 21.79 -5.48 33.12
CA VAL A 85 22.12 -4.11 32.71
C VAL A 85 20.98 -3.15 33.06
N ILE A 86 21.28 -2.07 33.79
CA ILE A 86 20.37 -0.92 33.96
C ILE A 86 21.09 0.34 33.45
N GLY A 87 20.85 0.64 32.17
CA GLY A 87 21.14 1.94 31.57
C GLY A 87 20.04 2.96 31.92
N GLY A 88 20.36 4.25 31.86
CA GLY A 88 19.36 5.29 32.07
C GLY A 88 19.93 6.70 31.91
N ASP A 89 19.38 7.44 30.94
CA ASP A 89 19.42 8.90 30.86
C ASP A 89 18.10 9.39 30.24
N ARG A 90 17.92 10.71 30.11
CA ARG A 90 16.63 11.43 30.02
C ARG A 90 15.79 11.27 28.74
N LEU A 91 16.16 10.39 27.81
CA LEU A 91 15.32 10.02 26.67
C LEU A 91 14.86 8.57 26.86
N GLY A 92 13.56 8.39 27.12
CA GLY A 92 13.01 7.17 27.67
C GLY A 92 13.01 5.99 26.70
N LEU A 93 13.95 5.07 26.89
CA LEU A 93 13.86 3.68 26.43
C LEU A 93 13.19 2.80 27.49
N LEU A 94 12.56 1.72 27.04
CA LEU A 94 11.99 0.69 27.92
C LEU A 94 13.10 -0.20 28.52
N GLN A 95 12.75 -0.98 29.55
CA GLN A 95 13.70 -1.85 30.25
C GLN A 95 13.79 -3.21 29.56
N ASP A 96 14.68 -3.33 28.57
CA ASP A 96 14.89 -4.59 27.85
C ASP A 96 15.76 -5.59 28.63
N LEU A 97 15.34 -6.86 28.60
CA LEU A 97 16.00 -8.00 29.23
C LEU A 97 16.75 -8.81 28.17
N VAL A 98 18.06 -8.61 28.09
CA VAL A 98 19.00 -9.34 27.20
C VAL A 98 19.51 -10.61 27.88
N LYS A 99 19.73 -11.69 27.13
CA LYS A 99 20.20 -13.00 27.63
C LYS A 99 21.71 -13.19 27.41
N ALA A 100 22.29 -14.13 28.15
CA ALA A 100 23.67 -14.57 27.90
C ALA A 100 23.76 -15.30 26.55
N GLY A 101 24.79 -15.00 25.77
CA GLY A 101 24.94 -15.46 24.38
C GLY A 101 24.39 -14.49 23.31
N ASP A 102 23.61 -13.48 23.69
CA ASP A 102 23.14 -12.46 22.75
C ASP A 102 24.30 -11.54 22.31
N LEU A 103 24.32 -11.18 21.01
CA LEU A 103 25.25 -10.22 20.43
C LEU A 103 24.58 -8.85 20.33
N VAL A 104 24.94 -7.92 21.20
CA VAL A 104 24.39 -6.56 21.20
C VAL A 104 25.27 -5.62 20.36
N PRO A 105 24.74 -5.01 19.28
CA PRO A 105 25.47 -3.99 18.52
C PRO A 105 25.44 -2.65 19.26
N VAL A 106 26.60 -2.10 19.59
CA VAL A 106 26.73 -0.79 20.23
C VAL A 106 27.67 0.08 19.40
N ALA A 107 27.10 1.05 18.68
CA ALA A 107 27.80 2.16 18.00
C ALA A 107 29.19 1.80 17.44
N HIS A 108 29.20 0.90 16.44
CA HIS A 108 30.37 0.37 15.72
C HIS A 108 31.18 -0.79 16.36
N HIS A 109 30.73 -1.36 17.49
CA HIS A 109 31.28 -2.63 18.01
C HIS A 109 30.19 -3.66 18.36
N LEU A 110 30.54 -4.94 18.25
CA LEU A 110 29.78 -6.08 18.76
C LEU A 110 30.31 -6.46 20.15
N ILE A 111 29.42 -6.69 21.11
CA ILE A 111 29.76 -7.21 22.44
C ILE A 111 29.08 -8.57 22.62
N GLU A 112 29.88 -9.60 22.86
CA GLU A 112 29.44 -10.95 23.23
C GLU A 112 29.29 -11.04 24.76
N LEU A 113 28.07 -11.21 25.25
CA LEU A 113 27.79 -11.36 26.68
C LEU A 113 27.93 -12.82 27.11
N ARG A 114 29.06 -13.14 27.74
CA ARG A 114 29.37 -14.51 28.21
C ARG A 114 28.76 -14.81 29.59
N PRO A 115 28.34 -16.06 29.88
CA PRO A 115 27.71 -16.42 31.16
C PRO A 115 28.58 -16.16 32.40
N ASP A 116 29.90 -16.12 32.25
CA ASP A 116 30.88 -15.95 33.33
C ASP A 116 31.24 -14.48 33.62
N GLN A 117 30.70 -13.50 32.87
CA GLN A 117 31.02 -12.08 33.10
C GLN A 117 30.29 -11.49 34.33
N PRO A 118 30.99 -10.76 35.21
CA PRO A 118 30.35 -10.05 36.31
C PRO A 118 29.53 -8.85 35.79
N PRO A 119 28.43 -8.46 36.48
CA PRO A 119 27.62 -7.31 36.08
C PRO A 119 28.43 -6.02 36.00
N PHE A 120 28.37 -5.33 34.85
CA PHE A 120 29.07 -4.07 34.60
C PHE A 120 28.09 -2.99 34.12
N ARG A 121 28.50 -1.72 34.24
CA ARG A 121 27.67 -0.56 33.85
C ARG A 121 28.30 0.16 32.66
N LEU A 122 27.70 0.01 31.49
CA LEU A 122 28.11 0.74 30.30
C LEU A 122 27.69 2.22 30.43
N ASN A 123 28.59 3.15 30.11
CA ASN A 123 28.31 4.59 30.17
C ASN A 123 28.72 5.25 28.85
N LEU A 124 27.74 5.49 27.97
CA LEU A 124 27.94 6.01 26.61
C LEU A 124 27.95 7.55 26.59
N GLY A 125 28.80 8.15 27.44
CA GLY A 125 28.87 9.59 27.67
C GLY A 125 30.04 10.29 26.98
N GLY A 126 29.81 10.80 25.78
CA GLY A 126 30.64 11.85 25.15
C GLY A 126 31.56 11.40 24.00
N PRO A 127 31.82 12.29 23.01
CA PRO A 127 32.69 11.98 21.87
C PRO A 127 34.17 11.99 22.27
N ARG A 128 34.96 11.09 21.66
CA ARG A 128 36.42 10.92 21.82
C ARG A 128 36.91 10.43 23.20
N LYS A 129 36.73 9.13 23.49
CA LYS A 129 37.73 8.27 24.15
C LYS A 129 37.36 6.79 23.98
N GLY A 130 38.34 5.93 23.70
CA GLY A 130 38.15 4.48 23.65
C GLY A 130 37.91 3.91 25.05
N GLY A 131 37.00 2.94 25.17
CA GLY A 131 36.65 2.32 26.45
C GLY A 131 37.82 1.52 27.05
N ARG A 132 37.94 1.57 28.38
CA ARG A 132 38.89 0.75 29.15
C ARG A 132 38.14 0.16 30.34
N LEU A 133 38.32 -1.12 30.63
CA LEU A 133 37.82 -1.69 31.89
C LEU A 133 38.49 -0.99 33.07
N VAL A 134 37.70 -0.67 34.10
CA VAL A 134 38.16 -0.13 35.38
C VAL A 134 37.46 -0.91 36.48
N ASP A 135 38.22 -1.63 37.30
CA ASP A 135 37.70 -2.38 38.44
C ASP A 135 37.87 -1.58 39.75
N ARG A 136 36.76 -1.44 40.49
CA ARG A 136 36.59 -0.97 41.88
C ARG A 136 37.38 0.27 42.37
N GLY A 137 36.64 1.32 42.76
CA GLY A 137 37.08 2.24 43.81
C GLY A 137 36.42 3.64 43.79
N ILE A 138 35.85 4.06 44.92
CA ILE A 138 35.45 5.45 45.23
C ILE A 138 36.20 5.85 46.51
N PRO A 139 37.02 6.92 46.46
CA PRO A 139 36.60 8.22 47.03
C PRO A 139 37.05 9.46 46.21
N MET A 140 36.64 10.66 46.66
CA MET A 140 36.88 11.96 46.01
C MET A 140 38.30 12.51 46.24
N ASP A 141 38.84 13.38 45.36
CA ASP A 141 38.73 14.86 45.45
C ASP A 141 39.57 15.60 44.35
N ARG A 142 39.26 16.88 44.09
CA ARG A 142 40.05 17.98 43.45
C ARG A 142 40.58 17.95 41.99
N ASP A 143 40.13 18.96 41.25
CA ASP A 143 40.85 20.03 40.52
C ASP A 143 41.93 19.77 39.43
N LEU A 144 41.99 20.73 38.48
CA LEU A 144 42.94 20.92 37.37
C LEU A 144 42.82 19.89 36.21
N GLY A 145 43.03 20.23 34.93
CA GLY A 145 43.27 21.54 34.29
C GLY A 145 43.65 21.35 32.80
N ASP A 146 43.14 22.20 31.90
CA ASP A 146 43.50 22.28 30.47
C ASP A 146 44.80 23.15 30.30
N PRO A 147 45.50 23.30 29.13
CA PRO A 147 45.05 22.98 27.76
C PRO A 147 46.08 22.49 26.71
N ALA A 148 45.55 22.25 25.50
CA ALA A 148 46.11 22.52 24.15
C ALA A 148 47.39 21.83 23.61
N LEU A 149 47.36 21.53 22.30
CA LEU A 149 48.42 21.85 21.32
C LEU A 149 47.95 21.66 19.85
N GLU A 150 48.31 22.58 18.96
CA GLU A 150 48.20 22.47 17.49
C GLU A 150 49.63 22.47 16.84
N PRO A 151 49.89 22.91 15.58
CA PRO A 151 50.00 22.00 14.43
C PRO A 151 51.35 22.13 13.66
N VAL A 152 51.52 21.36 12.57
CA VAL A 152 52.64 21.50 11.61
C VAL A 152 52.14 21.37 10.15
N LEU A 153 52.84 21.99 9.19
CA LEU A 153 52.42 22.27 7.80
C LEU A 153 53.33 21.62 6.72
N HIS A 154 52.90 21.78 5.45
CA HIS A 154 53.60 21.53 4.16
C HIS A 154 53.62 20.07 3.63
N GLY A 155 53.57 19.83 2.30
CA GLY A 155 53.34 20.77 1.18
C GLY A 155 53.44 20.18 -0.24
N ASP A 156 52.87 20.92 -1.21
CA ASP A 156 53.10 21.00 -2.68
C ASP A 156 53.25 19.77 -3.63
N ALA A 157 52.17 19.54 -4.40
CA ALA A 157 52.06 19.51 -5.87
C ALA A 157 53.19 19.03 -6.83
N SER A 158 52.80 18.22 -7.85
CA SER A 158 53.16 18.42 -9.28
C SER A 158 52.24 17.61 -10.23
N ALA A 159 52.28 17.86 -11.55
CA ALA A 159 51.18 17.56 -12.50
C ALA A 159 51.57 16.86 -13.83
N CYS A 160 50.55 16.58 -14.66
CA CYS A 160 50.56 16.29 -16.13
C CYS A 160 50.87 14.86 -16.65
N GLY A 161 50.07 14.40 -17.64
CA GLY A 161 50.37 13.20 -18.47
C GLY A 161 49.19 12.69 -19.34
N GLN A 162 49.19 13.01 -20.64
CA GLN A 162 48.12 12.78 -21.64
C GLN A 162 47.82 11.30 -22.00
N GLY A 163 46.61 11.00 -22.51
CA GLY A 163 46.28 9.80 -23.32
C GLY A 163 46.49 10.07 -24.84
N PRO A 164 45.68 9.53 -25.80
CA PRO A 164 44.56 8.56 -25.71
C PRO A 164 44.48 7.52 -26.88
N ARG A 165 43.35 6.79 -27.00
CA ARG A 165 42.91 5.85 -28.11
C ARG A 165 43.60 4.46 -28.13
N GLY A 166 42.99 3.37 -28.58
CA GLY A 166 41.60 3.12 -29.03
C GLY A 166 41.49 2.33 -30.36
N VAL A 167 40.29 1.79 -30.66
CA VAL A 167 39.82 1.14 -31.92
C VAL A 167 39.86 -0.42 -31.98
N ASP A 168 38.66 -0.97 -32.24
CA ASP A 168 38.19 -2.33 -32.62
C ASP A 168 38.58 -2.72 -34.09
N PRO A 169 38.09 -3.78 -34.80
CA PRO A 169 36.94 -4.67 -34.55
C PRO A 169 37.09 -6.18 -34.96
N ASP A 170 35.97 -6.94 -34.87
CA ASP A 170 35.46 -8.07 -35.71
C ASP A 170 36.33 -9.30 -36.08
N GLY A 171 35.70 -10.48 -36.27
CA GLY A 171 36.39 -11.55 -37.04
C GLY A 171 35.72 -12.90 -37.37
N ALA A 172 35.11 -13.63 -36.41
CA ALA A 172 34.24 -14.83 -36.57
C ALA A 172 34.67 -16.08 -37.42
N ILE A 173 33.87 -17.17 -37.26
CA ILE A 173 33.62 -18.33 -38.16
C ILE A 173 34.49 -19.64 -38.06
N ALA A 174 33.77 -20.76 -37.81
CA ALA A 174 33.93 -22.17 -38.28
C ALA A 174 34.73 -23.29 -37.52
N GLU A 175 33.95 -24.13 -36.80
CA GLU A 175 33.55 -25.52 -37.20
C GLU A 175 34.42 -26.79 -36.89
N VAL A 176 33.70 -27.93 -36.75
CA VAL A 176 34.09 -29.37 -36.89
C VAL A 176 34.55 -30.18 -35.65
N ALA A 177 33.55 -30.74 -34.94
CA ALA A 177 33.36 -32.15 -34.50
C ALA A 177 34.46 -33.01 -33.82
N GLY A 178 34.09 -33.84 -32.81
CA GLY A 178 35.06 -34.65 -32.05
C GLY A 178 34.63 -35.86 -31.17
N LEU A 179 33.52 -36.57 -31.46
CA LEU A 179 33.24 -37.98 -31.07
C LEU A 179 33.54 -38.54 -29.64
N SER A 180 32.45 -38.93 -28.95
CA SER A 180 32.23 -40.26 -28.30
C SER A 180 32.93 -40.70 -26.99
N GLY A 181 32.26 -41.57 -26.22
CA GLY A 181 32.94 -42.74 -25.62
C GLY A 181 32.56 -43.28 -24.21
N GLY A 182 31.38 -43.91 -24.04
CA GLY A 182 31.10 -44.91 -22.97
C GLY A 182 31.17 -44.47 -21.50
N GLU A 183 31.02 -45.33 -20.48
CA GLU A 183 30.19 -46.55 -20.30
C GLU A 183 30.25 -46.99 -18.80
N GLY A 184 29.32 -47.84 -18.33
CA GLY A 184 29.38 -48.49 -17.00
C GLY A 184 28.62 -47.75 -15.86
N THR A 185 27.54 -48.23 -15.23
CA THR A 185 27.22 -49.51 -14.53
C THR A 185 27.91 -49.71 -13.16
N ALA A 186 27.28 -50.26 -12.10
CA ALA A 186 25.86 -50.42 -11.77
C ALA A 186 25.63 -50.92 -10.30
N SER A 187 24.40 -50.73 -9.79
CA SER A 187 23.72 -51.56 -8.76
C SER A 187 24.13 -51.45 -7.27
N GLY A 188 23.21 -51.75 -6.32
CA GLY A 188 23.59 -51.78 -4.89
C GLY A 188 22.56 -51.89 -3.74
N ARG A 189 21.25 -52.00 -3.97
CA ARG A 189 20.22 -52.72 -3.15
C ARG A 189 20.12 -52.61 -1.58
N ARG A 190 18.91 -52.18 -1.15
CA ARG A 190 17.95 -52.80 -0.16
C ARG A 190 18.17 -52.73 1.38
N GLY A 191 17.06 -52.40 2.09
CA GLY A 191 16.72 -52.87 3.46
C GLY A 191 15.97 -51.80 4.30
N ARG A 192 14.64 -51.60 4.27
CA ARG A 192 13.46 -52.38 4.75
C ARG A 192 13.28 -52.51 6.28
N GLY A 193 12.17 -51.93 6.79
CA GLY A 193 11.52 -52.22 8.09
C GLY A 193 11.38 -50.99 9.01
N GLY A 194 10.26 -50.70 9.71
CA GLY A 194 8.87 -51.19 9.56
C GLY A 194 8.14 -51.46 10.90
N TRP A 195 6.87 -51.03 11.00
CA TRP A 195 5.84 -51.34 12.05
C TRP A 195 6.01 -50.73 13.46
N LEU A 196 4.97 -50.53 14.31
CA LEU A 196 3.56 -50.11 14.10
C LEU A 196 2.82 -49.80 15.45
N GLY A 197 2.03 -48.72 15.54
CA GLY A 197 0.86 -48.57 16.46
C GLY A 197 1.11 -48.18 17.93
N ARG A 198 0.10 -47.92 18.80
CA ARG A 198 -1.33 -47.52 18.66
C ARG A 198 -1.92 -47.16 20.06
N TRP A 199 -3.12 -46.55 20.11
CA TRP A 199 -3.97 -46.23 21.30
C TRP A 199 -3.54 -44.97 22.09
N VAL A 200 -4.36 -43.96 22.46
CA VAL A 200 -5.80 -43.74 22.79
C VAL A 200 -6.13 -43.82 24.29
N HIS A 201 -6.46 -42.68 24.91
CA HIS A 201 -7.73 -42.51 25.67
C HIS A 201 -8.10 -41.05 26.04
N THR A 202 -9.39 -40.82 26.24
CA THR A 202 -10.10 -39.55 26.55
C THR A 202 -10.29 -39.30 28.05
N VAL A 203 -10.32 -38.02 28.49
CA VAL A 203 -11.11 -37.55 29.66
C VAL A 203 -11.71 -36.15 29.37
N VAL A 204 -12.88 -35.85 29.93
CA VAL A 204 -13.65 -34.58 29.84
C VAL A 204 -14.07 -34.14 31.24
N TYR A 205 -14.17 -32.84 31.53
CA TYR A 205 -15.01 -32.30 32.61
C TYR A 205 -15.51 -30.85 32.33
N GLN A 206 -16.56 -30.42 33.02
CA GLN A 206 -17.36 -29.20 32.75
C GLN A 206 -17.96 -28.63 34.07
N VAL A 207 -18.66 -27.47 33.99
CA VAL A 207 -19.52 -26.79 35.02
C VAL A 207 -18.73 -25.97 36.08
N GLY A 208 -19.13 -24.76 36.52
CA GLY A 208 -20.22 -23.83 36.13
C GLY A 208 -20.82 -23.05 37.34
N GLY A 209 -21.25 -21.77 37.22
CA GLY A 209 -21.95 -21.05 38.32
C GLY A 209 -22.14 -19.52 38.20
N CYS A 210 -23.35 -19.03 38.47
CA CYS A 210 -23.92 -17.68 38.17
C CYS A 210 -23.79 -16.55 39.24
N TYR A 211 -23.82 -15.27 38.79
CA TYR A 211 -24.65 -14.08 39.20
C TYR A 211 -25.07 -13.78 40.69
N PRO A 212 -25.69 -12.61 41.03
CA PRO A 212 -25.58 -11.19 40.57
C PRO A 212 -25.57 -10.15 41.74
N VAL A 213 -25.68 -8.83 41.46
CA VAL A 213 -26.55 -7.79 42.12
C VAL A 213 -26.25 -6.38 41.54
N ALA A 214 -27.13 -5.39 41.72
CA ALA A 214 -27.15 -4.11 40.96
C ALA A 214 -27.41 -2.83 41.81
N SER A 215 -27.52 -1.67 41.12
CA SER A 215 -28.19 -0.41 41.55
C SER A 215 -27.32 0.62 42.36
N VAL A 216 -27.55 1.96 42.40
CA VAL A 216 -28.38 2.91 41.58
C VAL A 216 -28.09 4.41 41.92
N LEU A 217 -28.26 5.32 40.94
CA LEU A 217 -28.53 6.80 41.01
C LEU A 217 -27.52 7.86 41.55
N ARG A 218 -27.57 9.01 40.83
CA ARG A 218 -27.46 10.46 41.23
C ARG A 218 -26.12 11.22 41.24
N THR A 219 -26.09 12.26 40.39
CA THR A 219 -25.30 13.50 40.49
C THR A 219 -26.00 14.54 41.39
N PRO A 220 -25.36 15.67 41.79
CA PRO A 220 -25.64 16.92 41.06
C PRO A 220 -24.54 18.03 41.03
N ARG A 221 -24.54 18.81 39.93
CA ARG A 221 -24.31 20.28 39.76
C ARG A 221 -23.17 21.05 40.49
N VAL A 222 -22.21 21.53 39.69
CA VAL A 222 -21.91 22.96 39.36
C VAL A 222 -21.89 24.03 40.48
N GLN A 223 -20.74 24.70 40.68
CA GLN A 223 -20.62 26.18 40.63
C GLN A 223 -19.17 26.70 40.41
N LYS A 224 -19.01 28.03 40.29
CA LYS A 224 -17.78 28.78 39.87
C LYS A 224 -17.10 29.49 41.06
N PHE A 225 -15.79 29.81 40.97
CA PHE A 225 -15.29 31.20 40.76
C PHE A 225 -13.76 31.28 40.59
N CYS A 226 -13.21 32.49 40.42
CA CYS A 226 -11.86 32.79 39.89
C CYS A 226 -10.94 33.51 40.91
N HIS A 227 -9.68 33.75 40.50
CA HIS A 227 -8.59 34.62 41.07
C HIS A 227 -7.32 33.82 41.42
N SER A 228 -6.09 34.34 41.31
CA SER A 228 -5.55 35.55 40.63
C SER A 228 -4.01 35.48 40.57
N ALA A 229 -3.37 36.07 39.56
CA ALA A 229 -1.91 36.24 39.54
C ALA A 229 -1.43 37.37 40.48
N PRO A 230 -0.14 37.36 40.87
CA PRO A 230 0.68 38.54 40.57
C PRO A 230 2.14 38.26 40.17
N ASP A 231 2.71 39.20 39.42
CA ASP A 231 4.13 39.48 39.16
C ASP A 231 4.27 41.02 39.18
N PRO A 232 5.37 41.63 39.69
CA PRO A 232 6.31 42.27 38.74
C PRO A 232 7.78 42.51 39.23
N THR A 233 8.59 43.04 38.29
CA THR A 233 9.87 43.81 38.40
C THR A 233 11.18 43.01 38.42
N ALA A 234 12.27 43.41 37.73
CA ALA A 234 12.56 44.32 36.59
C ALA A 234 14.01 43.97 36.09
N ASP A 235 14.85 44.67 35.29
CA ASP A 235 14.96 45.97 34.56
C ASP A 235 16.22 45.80 33.62
N GLN A 236 16.67 46.53 32.57
CA GLN A 236 16.42 47.84 31.93
C GLN A 236 16.75 47.83 30.41
N LYS A 237 15.96 48.55 29.59
CA LYS A 237 16.35 49.46 28.44
C LYS A 237 17.10 48.85 27.21
N VAL A 238 16.95 49.31 25.96
CA VAL A 238 16.43 50.58 25.32
C VAL A 238 15.61 50.20 24.05
N GLY A 239 14.59 50.92 23.55
CA GLY A 239 13.91 52.12 24.06
C GLY A 239 13.05 52.95 23.09
N CYS A 240 13.16 52.83 21.75
CA CYS A 240 12.39 53.63 20.76
C CYS A 240 11.40 52.75 19.95
N GLY A 241 10.15 53.10 19.65
CA GLY A 241 9.39 54.37 19.74
C GLY A 241 9.19 55.00 18.35
N LEU A 242 8.03 55.50 17.87
CA LEU A 242 6.64 55.74 18.36
C LEU A 242 5.69 55.61 17.11
N ALA A 243 4.35 55.47 17.11
CA ALA A 243 3.29 55.32 18.13
C ALA A 243 1.95 54.80 17.50
N ARG A 244 0.79 55.18 18.07
CA ARG A 244 -0.62 54.78 17.78
C ARG A 244 -1.32 55.69 16.73
N THR A 245 -2.51 55.38 16.19
CA THR A 245 -3.85 55.60 16.82
C THR A 245 -5.01 54.88 16.10
N ILE A 246 -6.12 54.68 16.84
CA ILE A 246 -7.30 53.85 16.54
C ILE A 246 -8.49 54.74 16.09
N ALA A 247 -9.37 54.25 15.20
CA ALA A 247 -10.77 54.68 15.14
C ALA A 247 -11.71 53.61 14.51
N TYR A 248 -12.97 53.60 14.95
CA TYR A 248 -14.11 52.90 14.32
C TYR A 248 -14.68 53.75 13.17
N GLU A 249 -15.39 53.14 12.20
CA GLU A 249 -16.85 53.34 12.05
C GLU A 249 -17.49 52.43 10.98
N SER A 250 -18.81 52.52 10.85
CA SER A 250 -19.64 51.70 9.97
C SER A 250 -20.70 52.57 9.28
N PHE A 251 -21.04 52.32 7.99
CA PHE A 251 -22.44 52.29 7.54
C PHE A 251 -22.64 51.74 6.10
N ARG A 252 -23.91 51.75 5.67
CA ARG A 252 -24.52 51.03 4.54
C ARG A 252 -24.22 51.61 3.13
N GLY A 253 -24.00 50.69 2.18
CA GLY A 253 -24.90 50.51 1.02
C GLY A 253 -24.68 51.35 -0.26
N GLY A 254 -25.42 51.00 -1.32
CA GLY A 254 -25.59 51.82 -2.53
C GLY A 254 -25.04 51.23 -3.84
N THR A 255 -25.79 50.33 -4.47
CA THR A 255 -25.54 49.91 -5.87
C THR A 255 -25.89 51.01 -6.87
N ARG A 256 -25.03 51.24 -7.88
CA ARG A 256 -25.48 51.36 -9.28
C ARG A 256 -24.34 51.29 -10.29
N THR A 257 -24.50 50.43 -11.28
CA THR A 257 -23.72 50.42 -12.52
C THR A 257 -24.22 51.48 -13.51
N LYS A 258 -23.32 51.98 -14.35
CA LYS A 258 -23.70 52.52 -15.67
C LYS A 258 -22.54 52.27 -16.65
N THR A 259 -22.87 51.75 -17.82
CA THR A 259 -21.91 51.39 -18.88
C THR A 259 -22.04 52.38 -20.02
N GLU A 260 -20.93 52.83 -20.60
CA GLU A 260 -20.92 53.54 -21.88
C GLU A 260 -19.72 53.09 -22.71
N LYS A 261 -19.94 52.82 -24.01
CA LYS A 261 -18.89 52.58 -25.00
C LYS A 261 -18.42 53.93 -25.55
N LEU A 262 -17.16 54.00 -25.97
CA LEU A 262 -16.80 54.69 -27.21
C LEU A 262 -15.64 53.95 -27.92
N GLU A 263 -15.31 54.37 -29.14
CA GLU A 263 -14.76 53.48 -30.17
C GLU A 263 -13.72 54.19 -31.06
N VAL A 264 -12.89 53.41 -31.77
CA VAL A 264 -12.04 53.77 -32.92
C VAL A 264 -10.88 54.77 -32.70
N GLY A 265 -9.71 54.44 -33.28
CA GLY A 265 -8.67 55.42 -33.62
C GLY A 265 -7.25 54.87 -33.53
N GLY A 266 -6.59 54.64 -34.67
CA GLY A 266 -5.19 54.21 -34.70
C GLY A 266 -4.46 54.61 -35.99
N THR A 267 -3.18 54.97 -35.87
CA THR A 267 -2.32 55.32 -37.02
C THR A 267 -0.87 54.88 -36.76
N THR A 268 -0.22 54.32 -37.79
CA THR A 268 1.17 53.82 -37.76
C THR A 268 2.21 54.89 -38.07
N MET A 269 3.46 54.72 -37.62
CA MET A 269 4.63 55.17 -38.41
C MET A 269 5.88 54.30 -38.23
N ARG A 270 6.93 54.59 -39.02
CA ARG A 270 8.00 53.66 -39.45
C ARG A 270 9.24 53.64 -38.56
N ALA A 271 10.03 52.57 -38.69
CA ALA A 271 11.35 52.40 -38.09
C ALA A 271 12.52 52.74 -39.06
N LYS A 272 13.73 52.97 -38.52
CA LYS A 272 14.96 52.38 -39.09
C LYS A 272 16.24 52.43 -38.21
N ASP A 273 16.90 51.28 -38.15
CA ASP A 273 18.37 51.02 -38.24
C ASP A 273 19.39 51.37 -37.12
N ARG A 274 20.28 50.39 -36.89
CA ARG A 274 21.68 50.42 -36.35
C ARG A 274 21.92 50.65 -34.83
N SER A 275 22.89 49.98 -34.17
CA SER A 275 23.76 48.83 -34.57
C SER A 275 24.63 48.21 -33.45
N THR A 276 24.82 46.87 -33.53
CA THR A 276 25.95 46.01 -33.03
C THR A 276 26.06 45.54 -31.56
N ALA A 277 26.41 44.24 -31.42
CA ALA A 277 27.01 43.48 -30.28
C ALA A 277 26.28 43.48 -28.91
N CYS A 278 25.80 42.37 -28.30
CA CYS A 278 26.26 40.97 -28.10
C CYS A 278 26.93 40.71 -26.72
N CYS A 279 26.16 40.25 -25.72
CA CYS A 279 26.29 38.92 -25.06
C CYS A 279 25.58 38.84 -23.69
N VAL A 280 25.13 37.61 -23.32
CA VAL A 280 24.60 37.16 -22.00
C VAL A 280 23.27 37.79 -21.52
N GLY A 281 22.38 36.98 -20.91
CA GLY A 281 21.25 37.51 -20.09
C GLY A 281 19.86 36.90 -20.27
N GLY A 282 19.71 35.59 -20.51
CA GLY A 282 18.38 34.96 -20.56
C GLY A 282 17.85 34.53 -19.18
N GLY A 283 16.74 35.12 -18.69
CA GLY A 283 16.10 34.63 -17.46
C GLY A 283 15.11 35.54 -16.72
N ALA A 284 13.95 35.89 -17.31
CA ALA A 284 12.90 36.65 -16.59
C ALA A 284 11.46 36.48 -17.17
N ALA A 285 10.94 35.26 -17.32
CA ALA A 285 9.65 35.04 -18.02
C ALA A 285 8.71 33.93 -17.46
N ARG A 286 8.84 33.48 -16.19
CA ARG A 286 7.98 32.42 -15.61
C ARG A 286 7.62 32.62 -14.12
N ARG A 287 7.01 33.76 -13.73
CA ARG A 287 6.59 33.99 -12.32
C ARG A 287 5.22 34.66 -12.08
N PHE A 288 4.35 34.83 -13.09
CA PHE A 288 3.12 35.64 -12.94
C PHE A 288 1.75 34.92 -13.02
N VAL A 289 1.69 33.60 -13.30
CA VAL A 289 0.40 32.90 -13.51
C VAL A 289 -0.26 32.44 -12.20
N GLY A 290 0.51 32.04 -11.19
CA GLY A 290 0.02 31.29 -10.03
C GLY A 290 -0.83 32.04 -8.98
N ARG A 291 -1.11 33.35 -9.12
CA ARG A 291 -1.77 34.14 -8.06
C ARG A 291 -3.22 34.57 -8.31
N GLN A 292 -3.75 34.54 -9.54
CA GLN A 292 -5.13 35.00 -9.80
C GLN A 292 -6.21 33.91 -9.76
N TRP A 293 -5.84 32.65 -9.96
CA TRP A 293 -6.78 31.51 -9.88
C TRP A 293 -7.48 31.38 -8.51
N ARG A 294 -6.80 31.77 -7.42
CA ARG A 294 -7.34 31.70 -6.04
C ARG A 294 -8.57 32.59 -5.76
N ALA A 295 -8.87 33.58 -6.62
CA ALA A 295 -10.05 34.43 -6.47
C ALA A 295 -11.15 34.15 -7.53
N ALA A 296 -10.78 33.51 -8.65
CA ALA A 296 -11.72 33.19 -9.71
C ALA A 296 -12.69 32.07 -9.29
N VAL A 297 -12.16 30.95 -8.79
CA VAL A 297 -12.94 29.74 -8.46
C VAL A 297 -14.06 30.03 -7.45
N THR A 298 -13.76 30.77 -6.38
CA THR A 298 -14.74 31.18 -5.35
C THR A 298 -15.83 32.12 -5.86
N THR A 299 -15.59 32.83 -6.96
CA THR A 299 -16.53 33.83 -7.50
C THR A 299 -17.40 33.24 -8.61
N THR A 300 -16.86 32.33 -9.43
CA THR A 300 -17.61 31.65 -10.50
C THR A 300 -18.57 30.59 -9.94
N ALA A 301 -18.19 29.87 -8.87
CA ALA A 301 -19.05 28.87 -8.24
C ALA A 301 -20.40 29.45 -7.77
N LEU A 302 -20.41 30.70 -7.29
CA LEU A 302 -21.61 31.39 -6.84
C LEU A 302 -22.54 31.84 -7.99
N ALA A 303 -22.05 31.84 -9.24
CA ALA A 303 -22.81 32.27 -10.41
C ALA A 303 -23.66 31.16 -11.05
N LEU A 304 -23.28 29.88 -10.87
CA LEU A 304 -24.09 28.74 -11.35
C LEU A 304 -25.32 28.47 -10.48
N ALA A 305 -25.32 28.91 -9.22
CA ALA A 305 -26.40 28.73 -8.25
C ALA A 305 -27.70 29.55 -8.54
N LEU A 306 -27.86 30.06 -9.77
CA LEU A 306 -28.97 30.91 -10.22
C LEU A 306 -29.75 30.33 -11.40
N ILE A 307 -29.46 29.08 -11.81
CA ILE A 307 -30.30 28.34 -12.76
C ILE A 307 -31.61 27.94 -12.03
N PRO A 308 -32.80 28.26 -12.58
CA PRO A 308 -34.06 27.88 -11.95
C PRO A 308 -34.27 26.36 -12.02
N ALA A 309 -34.20 25.69 -10.87
CA ALA A 309 -34.37 24.24 -10.77
C ALA A 309 -35.79 23.80 -11.18
N THR A 310 -35.92 23.14 -12.32
CA THR A 310 -37.08 22.31 -12.65
C THR A 310 -36.89 20.95 -12.00
N ALA A 311 -37.49 20.75 -10.84
CA ALA A 311 -37.42 19.48 -10.10
C ALA A 311 -38.05 18.35 -10.93
N ALA A 312 -37.20 17.52 -11.54
CA ALA A 312 -37.62 16.24 -12.12
C ALA A 312 -37.83 15.23 -10.99
N PRO A 313 -38.88 14.38 -11.03
CA PRO A 313 -39.04 13.33 -10.05
C PRO A 313 -37.94 12.29 -10.22
N ALA A 314 -37.02 12.19 -9.26
CA ALA A 314 -36.06 11.10 -9.20
C ALA A 314 -36.81 9.77 -9.05
N ALA A 315 -36.61 8.86 -10.00
CA ALA A 315 -37.12 7.50 -9.88
C ALA A 315 -36.29 6.75 -8.82
N ALA A 316 -36.93 6.39 -7.71
CA ALA A 316 -36.31 5.57 -6.68
C ALA A 316 -36.52 4.09 -7.02
N GLU A 317 -35.49 3.46 -7.61
CA GLU A 317 -35.31 2.01 -7.47
C GLU A 317 -34.68 1.71 -6.09
N GLU A 318 -34.78 0.46 -5.65
CA GLU A 318 -34.57 0.10 -4.25
C GLU A 318 -33.11 0.24 -3.81
N SER A 319 -32.87 1.05 -2.79
CA SER A 319 -31.56 1.15 -2.14
C SER A 319 -31.20 -0.18 -1.48
N LEU A 320 -29.93 -0.59 -1.63
CA LEU A 320 -29.36 -1.81 -1.03
C LEU A 320 -29.50 -1.86 0.51
N SER A 321 -29.85 -0.73 1.14
CA SER A 321 -30.14 -0.58 2.56
C SER A 321 -31.34 -1.37 3.08
N HIS A 322 -32.38 -1.57 2.26
CA HIS A 322 -33.64 -2.22 2.66
C HIS A 322 -33.69 -3.73 2.39
N LEU A 323 -32.64 -4.28 1.78
CA LEU A 323 -32.55 -5.69 1.42
C LEU A 323 -32.53 -6.60 2.66
N SER A 324 -33.32 -7.66 2.61
CA SER A 324 -33.19 -8.82 3.51
C SER A 324 -31.83 -9.49 3.33
N LEU A 325 -31.46 -10.38 4.25
CA LEU A 325 -30.15 -11.05 4.16
C LEU A 325 -30.10 -12.09 3.04
N GLU A 326 -31.26 -12.66 2.67
CA GLU A 326 -31.47 -13.39 1.43
C GLU A 326 -31.09 -12.53 0.21
N GLU A 327 -31.55 -11.28 0.15
CA GLU A 327 -31.27 -10.34 -0.95
C GLU A 327 -29.85 -9.78 -0.93
N LEU A 328 -29.18 -9.69 0.22
CA LEU A 328 -27.74 -9.40 0.29
C LEU A 328 -26.88 -10.51 -0.33
N LEU A 329 -27.32 -11.77 -0.32
CA LEU A 329 -26.70 -12.84 -1.12
C LEU A 329 -27.05 -12.76 -2.61
N GLN A 330 -28.14 -12.06 -2.98
CA GLN A 330 -28.49 -11.74 -4.37
C GLN A 330 -27.70 -10.55 -4.95
N VAL A 331 -26.96 -9.78 -4.12
CA VAL A 331 -26.15 -8.65 -4.58
C VAL A 331 -25.26 -9.07 -5.75
N LYS A 332 -25.40 -8.34 -6.85
CA LYS A 332 -24.64 -8.55 -8.08
C LYS A 332 -23.23 -8.01 -7.91
N VAL A 333 -22.25 -8.89 -8.09
CA VAL A 333 -20.83 -8.55 -8.25
C VAL A 333 -20.41 -8.77 -9.69
N THR A 334 -19.46 -7.98 -10.18
CA THR A 334 -18.88 -8.15 -11.53
C THR A 334 -17.39 -8.51 -11.49
N SER A 335 -16.70 -8.19 -10.39
CA SER A 335 -15.24 -8.27 -10.28
C SER A 335 -14.66 -9.68 -10.47
N VAL A 336 -15.35 -10.76 -10.13
CA VAL A 336 -14.74 -12.12 -10.17
C VAL A 336 -14.77 -12.77 -11.56
N SER A 337 -15.65 -12.32 -12.46
CA SER A 337 -15.90 -13.00 -13.73
C SER A 337 -16.18 -12.06 -14.92
N LYS A 338 -16.08 -10.73 -14.73
CA LYS A 338 -16.45 -9.69 -15.71
C LYS A 338 -17.92 -9.72 -16.19
N LYS A 339 -18.78 -10.52 -15.55
CA LYS A 339 -20.24 -10.55 -15.73
C LYS A 339 -20.97 -10.33 -14.41
N GLU A 340 -22.21 -9.86 -14.44
CA GLU A 340 -23.04 -9.76 -13.22
C GLU A 340 -23.42 -11.14 -12.70
N GLN A 341 -23.00 -11.46 -11.47
CA GLN A 341 -23.35 -12.71 -10.79
C GLN A 341 -23.64 -12.48 -9.31
N ARG A 342 -24.39 -13.38 -8.68
CA ARG A 342 -24.73 -13.30 -7.25
C ARG A 342 -23.48 -13.50 -6.38
N LEU A 343 -23.33 -12.69 -5.33
CA LEU A 343 -22.30 -12.88 -4.31
C LEU A 343 -22.34 -14.28 -3.70
N GLY A 344 -23.54 -14.84 -3.47
CA GLY A 344 -23.72 -16.19 -2.95
C GLY A 344 -23.12 -17.32 -3.81
N ASP A 345 -23.06 -17.13 -5.14
CA ASP A 345 -22.61 -18.15 -6.10
C ASP A 345 -21.11 -18.03 -6.44
N THR A 346 -20.46 -16.95 -6.01
CA THR A 346 -19.14 -16.49 -6.49
C THR A 346 -17.97 -17.25 -5.83
N PRO A 347 -17.09 -17.97 -6.57
CA PRO A 347 -16.04 -18.80 -5.98
C PRO A 347 -14.75 -18.03 -5.61
N ALA A 348 -14.87 -16.95 -4.85
CA ALA A 348 -13.75 -16.16 -4.33
C ALA A 348 -14.12 -15.44 -3.02
N ALA A 349 -13.12 -14.95 -2.28
CA ALA A 349 -13.31 -14.21 -1.02
C ALA A 349 -13.67 -12.73 -1.27
N VAL A 350 -14.84 -12.49 -1.88
CA VAL A 350 -15.35 -11.14 -2.16
C VAL A 350 -15.96 -10.51 -0.91
N PHE A 351 -15.71 -9.22 -0.70
CA PHE A 351 -16.51 -8.36 0.16
C PHE A 351 -17.07 -7.19 -0.67
N VAL A 352 -18.28 -6.73 -0.37
CA VAL A 352 -18.92 -5.60 -1.07
C VAL A 352 -19.21 -4.52 -0.04
N ILE A 353 -18.64 -3.33 -0.24
CA ILE A 353 -18.94 -2.13 0.53
C ILE A 353 -20.05 -1.38 -0.22
N SER A 354 -21.26 -1.34 0.33
CA SER A 354 -22.40 -0.66 -0.30
C SER A 354 -22.37 0.86 -0.15
N ASP A 355 -23.10 1.59 -1.01
CA ASP A 355 -23.25 3.04 -0.89
C ASP A 355 -23.87 3.50 0.44
N GLU A 356 -24.79 2.70 1.01
CA GLU A 356 -25.35 2.94 2.33
C GLU A 356 -24.30 2.78 3.45
N GLU A 357 -23.41 1.79 3.37
CA GLU A 357 -22.30 1.64 4.33
C GLU A 357 -21.29 2.79 4.20
N ILE A 358 -21.01 3.25 2.97
CA ILE A 358 -20.19 4.45 2.73
C ILE A 358 -20.86 5.70 3.32
N ARG A 359 -22.18 5.87 3.16
CA ARG A 359 -22.95 6.99 3.74
C ARG A 359 -22.96 6.98 5.27
N ARG A 360 -23.10 5.79 5.88
CA ARG A 360 -23.31 5.61 7.32
C ARG A 360 -22.04 5.38 8.14
N SER A 361 -20.93 5.01 7.51
CA SER A 361 -19.64 4.79 8.21
C SER A 361 -19.01 6.07 8.76
N GLY A 362 -19.28 7.24 8.17
CA GLY A 362 -18.63 8.48 8.58
C GLY A 362 -17.17 8.58 8.11
N VAL A 363 -16.88 8.05 6.93
CA VAL A 363 -15.59 8.18 6.24
C VAL A 363 -15.58 9.40 5.32
N THR A 364 -14.40 9.99 5.09
CA THR A 364 -14.23 11.17 4.21
C THR A 364 -13.37 10.90 2.98
N SER A 365 -12.78 9.71 2.88
CA SER A 365 -11.94 9.29 1.74
C SER A 365 -12.17 7.83 1.36
N LEU A 366 -11.78 7.46 0.14
CA LEU A 366 -11.87 6.09 -0.36
C LEU A 366 -11.00 5.09 0.44
N PRO A 367 -9.72 5.37 0.79
CA PRO A 367 -8.96 4.49 1.69
C PRO A 367 -9.65 4.25 3.04
N ASP A 368 -10.21 5.28 3.65
CA ASP A 368 -10.90 5.14 4.94
C ASP A 368 -12.17 4.28 4.83
N ALA A 369 -12.89 4.36 3.70
CA ALA A 369 -13.99 3.44 3.36
C ALA A 369 -13.51 1.99 3.21
N LEU A 370 -12.36 1.78 2.55
CA LEU A 370 -11.78 0.45 2.30
C LEU A 370 -11.45 -0.32 3.59
N ARG A 371 -11.23 0.36 4.74
CA ARG A 371 -11.10 -0.29 6.06
C ARG A 371 -12.30 -1.18 6.44
N MET A 372 -13.46 -1.01 5.78
CA MET A 372 -14.65 -1.85 6.01
C MET A 372 -14.50 -3.27 5.46
N ALA A 373 -13.58 -3.55 4.53
CA ALA A 373 -13.35 -4.89 3.99
C ALA A 373 -12.48 -5.75 4.94
N PRO A 374 -12.97 -6.87 5.51
CA PRO A 374 -12.18 -7.71 6.41
C PRO A 374 -10.97 -8.34 5.70
N GLY A 375 -9.77 -8.28 6.28
CA GLY A 375 -8.55 -8.79 5.66
C GLY A 375 -7.90 -7.84 4.64
N LEU A 376 -8.42 -6.62 4.49
CA LEU A 376 -7.73 -5.53 3.80
C LEU A 376 -6.97 -4.67 4.83
N GLU A 377 -5.66 -4.56 4.64
CA GLU A 377 -4.74 -3.83 5.49
C GLU A 377 -4.64 -2.37 5.06
N VAL A 378 -5.59 -1.55 5.51
CA VAL A 378 -5.53 -0.08 5.32
C VAL A 378 -4.95 0.58 6.57
N ALA A 379 -3.84 1.30 6.41
CA ALA A 379 -3.20 2.09 7.45
C ALA A 379 -2.81 3.49 6.93
N GLN A 380 -3.05 4.53 7.73
CA GLN A 380 -2.75 5.92 7.37
C GLN A 380 -1.35 6.33 7.85
N LEU A 381 -0.56 6.98 6.98
CA LEU A 381 0.81 7.44 7.30
C LEU A 381 0.87 8.93 7.63
N THR A 382 0.08 9.73 6.91
CA THR A 382 0.06 11.21 6.95
C THR A 382 -1.37 11.70 6.73
N GLY A 383 -1.60 13.01 6.77
CA GLY A 383 -2.88 13.63 6.46
C GLY A 383 -3.46 13.22 5.09
N SER A 384 -2.64 12.75 4.14
CA SER A 384 -3.10 12.39 2.79
C SER A 384 -2.64 11.04 2.25
N ARG A 385 -1.60 10.40 2.82
CA ARG A 385 -0.99 9.16 2.30
C ARG A 385 -1.35 7.92 3.10
N TRP A 386 -1.51 6.80 2.39
CA TRP A 386 -2.07 5.55 2.90
C TRP A 386 -1.31 4.34 2.36
N ALA A 387 -1.08 3.34 3.21
CA ALA A 387 -0.66 2.01 2.80
C ALA A 387 -1.90 1.10 2.77
N VAL A 388 -2.13 0.43 1.64
CA VAL A 388 -3.30 -0.44 1.42
C VAL A 388 -2.85 -1.72 0.74
N SER A 389 -2.91 -2.84 1.46
CA SER A 389 -2.61 -4.17 0.92
C SER A 389 -3.67 -5.19 1.37
N ALA A 390 -3.60 -6.42 0.87
CA ALA A 390 -4.27 -7.58 1.44
C ALA A 390 -3.24 -8.70 1.59
N ARG A 391 -3.41 -9.59 2.58
CA ARG A 391 -2.61 -10.81 2.73
C ARG A 391 -1.08 -10.56 2.74
N GLY A 392 -0.64 -9.51 3.43
CA GLY A 392 0.77 -9.17 3.61
C GLY A 392 1.34 -8.07 2.70
N PHE A 393 2.66 -7.93 2.73
CA PHE A 393 3.47 -7.05 1.88
C PHE A 393 3.12 -5.55 1.94
N ASN A 394 2.50 -5.08 3.02
CA ASN A 394 2.00 -3.72 3.08
C ASN A 394 3.12 -2.66 3.13
N HIS A 395 2.99 -1.62 2.32
CA HIS A 395 3.85 -0.44 2.25
C HIS A 395 3.12 0.67 1.50
N ILE A 396 3.68 1.88 1.48
CA ILE A 396 3.00 3.07 0.91
C ILE A 396 2.67 2.93 -0.59
N TYR A 397 3.43 2.11 -1.33
CA TYR A 397 3.20 1.80 -2.75
C TYR A 397 2.83 0.32 -3.00
N ALA A 398 2.14 -0.31 -2.04
CA ALA A 398 1.75 -1.74 -2.02
C ALA A 398 1.46 -2.36 -3.40
N ASN A 399 2.40 -3.16 -3.89
CA ASN A 399 2.51 -3.54 -5.30
C ASN A 399 1.78 -4.82 -5.74
N LYS A 400 0.90 -5.36 -4.89
CA LYS A 400 0.22 -6.65 -5.11
C LYS A 400 -1.31 -6.56 -5.17
N LEU A 401 -1.87 -5.36 -5.21
CA LEU A 401 -3.28 -5.12 -5.47
C LEU A 401 -3.48 -4.38 -6.79
N LEU A 402 -4.46 -4.83 -7.58
CA LEU A 402 -4.97 -4.03 -8.70
C LEU A 402 -6.15 -3.18 -8.21
N VAL A 403 -6.13 -1.89 -8.51
CA VAL A 403 -7.21 -0.95 -8.16
C VAL A 403 -7.82 -0.38 -9.44
N LEU A 404 -9.15 -0.44 -9.54
CA LEU A 404 -9.94 -0.05 -10.70
C LEU A 404 -11.03 0.93 -10.30
N GLU A 405 -11.24 1.99 -11.09
CA GLU A 405 -12.42 2.87 -11.02
C GLU A 405 -13.22 2.72 -12.31
N ASP A 406 -14.45 2.20 -12.23
CA ASP A 406 -15.29 1.86 -13.38
C ASP A 406 -14.46 1.23 -14.52
N GLY A 407 -13.64 0.22 -14.20
CA GLY A 407 -12.78 -0.50 -15.15
C GLY A 407 -11.49 0.20 -15.57
N ARG A 408 -11.25 1.47 -15.21
CA ARG A 408 -10.00 2.21 -15.44
C ARG A 408 -8.97 1.86 -14.38
N SER A 409 -7.73 1.54 -14.77
CA SER A 409 -6.69 1.09 -13.83
C SER A 409 -5.97 2.26 -13.16
N LEU A 410 -6.11 2.40 -11.83
CA LEU A 410 -5.48 3.43 -10.99
C LEU A 410 -4.01 3.15 -10.62
N TYR A 411 -3.34 2.32 -11.41
CA TYR A 411 -2.03 1.74 -11.13
C TYR A 411 -0.92 2.51 -11.87
N THR A 412 0.08 3.00 -11.15
CA THR A 412 1.30 3.59 -11.75
C THR A 412 2.40 2.54 -11.92
N PRO A 413 3.00 2.40 -13.12
CA PRO A 413 4.15 1.51 -13.33
C PRO A 413 5.47 2.10 -12.81
N LEU A 414 5.48 3.32 -12.23
CA LEU A 414 6.68 3.89 -11.62
C LEU A 414 7.17 3.01 -10.45
N PHE A 415 6.26 2.70 -9.53
CA PHE A 415 6.47 1.81 -8.37
C PHE A 415 5.69 0.50 -8.48
N SER A 416 4.88 0.32 -9.54
CA SER A 416 3.88 -0.76 -9.64
C SER A 416 2.89 -0.70 -8.46
N GLY A 417 2.13 0.38 -8.30
CA GLY A 417 1.19 0.54 -7.17
C GLY A 417 0.14 1.65 -7.39
N THR A 418 -0.67 1.97 -6.38
CA THR A 418 -1.70 3.04 -6.46
C THR A 418 -1.36 4.21 -5.53
N GLU A 419 -1.34 5.42 -6.11
CA GLU A 419 -1.12 6.69 -5.40
C GLU A 419 -2.45 7.17 -4.78
N TRP A 420 -2.77 6.71 -3.57
CA TRP A 420 -4.05 6.96 -2.89
C TRP A 420 -4.33 8.44 -2.62
N GLU A 421 -3.30 9.26 -2.43
CA GLU A 421 -3.45 10.71 -2.26
C GLU A 421 -4.08 11.40 -3.48
N LEU A 422 -3.98 10.78 -4.68
CA LEU A 422 -4.53 11.30 -5.93
C LEU A 422 -5.96 10.86 -6.22
N GLN A 423 -6.51 9.85 -5.52
CA GLN A 423 -7.83 9.29 -5.80
C GLN A 423 -8.90 9.94 -4.90
N ASP A 424 -9.64 10.92 -5.41
CA ASP A 424 -10.55 11.77 -4.60
C ASP A 424 -12.04 11.66 -5.02
N VAL A 425 -12.48 10.44 -5.33
CA VAL A 425 -13.82 10.12 -5.84
C VAL A 425 -14.98 10.76 -5.04
N VAL A 426 -16.10 11.03 -5.71
CA VAL A 426 -17.34 11.51 -5.06
C VAL A 426 -18.03 10.33 -4.36
N LEU A 427 -17.87 10.25 -3.03
CA LEU A 427 -18.38 9.14 -2.21
C LEU A 427 -19.91 8.96 -2.35
N GLU A 428 -20.67 10.05 -2.51
CA GLU A 428 -22.13 9.99 -2.72
C GLU A 428 -22.54 9.40 -4.10
N ASP A 429 -21.65 9.44 -5.08
CA ASP A 429 -21.86 8.91 -6.45
C ASP A 429 -21.35 7.47 -6.60
N LEU A 430 -20.73 6.88 -5.57
CA LEU A 430 -20.39 5.46 -5.57
C LEU A 430 -21.64 4.58 -5.48
N SER A 431 -21.71 3.52 -6.29
CA SER A 431 -22.71 2.45 -6.19
C SER A 431 -22.28 1.43 -5.15
N ARG A 432 -21.01 1.00 -5.23
CA ARG A 432 -20.35 0.08 -4.30
C ARG A 432 -18.84 0.04 -4.56
N VAL A 433 -18.09 -0.52 -3.63
CA VAL A 433 -16.71 -0.99 -3.87
C VAL A 433 -16.67 -2.50 -3.65
N GLU A 434 -16.28 -3.25 -4.68
CA GLU A 434 -16.06 -4.70 -4.60
C GLU A 434 -14.58 -4.97 -4.29
N VAL A 435 -14.31 -5.73 -3.23
CA VAL A 435 -12.96 -6.10 -2.80
C VAL A 435 -12.80 -7.62 -2.90
N ILE A 436 -12.08 -8.09 -3.90
CA ILE A 436 -11.61 -9.48 -4.00
C ILE A 436 -10.34 -9.60 -3.17
N ARG A 437 -10.31 -10.57 -2.26
CA ARG A 437 -9.09 -11.04 -1.59
C ARG A 437 -8.70 -12.38 -2.23
N GLY A 438 -7.45 -12.53 -2.60
CA GLY A 438 -6.97 -13.62 -3.46
C GLY A 438 -6.87 -13.26 -4.95
N PRO A 439 -6.27 -14.11 -5.80
CA PRO A 439 -5.78 -13.67 -7.11
C PRO A 439 -6.86 -13.47 -8.17
N GLY A 440 -6.82 -12.30 -8.82
CA GLY A 440 -7.67 -11.91 -9.95
C GLY A 440 -7.03 -12.06 -11.34
N GLY A 441 -5.76 -12.53 -11.41
CA GLY A 441 -4.91 -12.51 -12.60
C GLY A 441 -5.54 -13.07 -13.89
N THR A 442 -6.30 -14.17 -13.81
CA THR A 442 -6.98 -14.80 -14.96
C THR A 442 -8.02 -13.91 -15.66
N ILE A 443 -8.51 -12.86 -15.00
CA ILE A 443 -9.53 -11.96 -15.54
C ILE A 443 -8.93 -10.57 -15.75
N TRP A 444 -8.31 -10.02 -14.71
CA TRP A 444 -7.82 -8.64 -14.76
C TRP A 444 -6.39 -8.50 -15.30
N GLY A 445 -5.58 -9.54 -15.20
CA GLY A 445 -4.17 -9.53 -15.61
C GLY A 445 -3.24 -9.25 -14.45
N ALA A 446 -2.00 -8.92 -14.79
CA ALA A 446 -0.92 -8.79 -13.84
C ALA A 446 -1.22 -7.77 -12.73
N ASN A 447 -0.55 -7.95 -11.59
CA ASN A 447 -0.65 -7.16 -10.37
C ASN A 447 -1.95 -7.36 -9.56
N ALA A 448 -2.95 -8.07 -10.11
CA ALA A 448 -4.09 -8.62 -9.37
C ALA A 448 -3.70 -9.86 -8.53
N VAL A 449 -2.64 -9.74 -7.73
CA VAL A 449 -1.94 -10.87 -7.09
C VAL A 449 -2.57 -11.22 -5.74
N ASN A 450 -2.58 -10.30 -4.79
CA ASN A 450 -3.20 -10.49 -3.47
C ASN A 450 -4.68 -10.12 -3.46
N GLY A 451 -5.16 -9.40 -4.48
CA GLY A 451 -6.55 -8.95 -4.56
C GLY A 451 -6.83 -7.99 -5.71
N VAL A 452 -8.10 -7.62 -5.84
CA VAL A 452 -8.62 -6.59 -6.76
C VAL A 452 -9.60 -5.71 -6.00
N ILE A 453 -9.45 -4.40 -6.12
CA ILE A 453 -10.40 -3.39 -5.62
C ILE A 453 -11.08 -2.77 -6.85
N ASN A 454 -12.38 -3.01 -7.02
CA ASN A 454 -13.18 -2.46 -8.12
C ASN A 454 -14.20 -1.45 -7.57
N ILE A 455 -13.98 -0.18 -7.88
CA ILE A 455 -14.77 0.95 -7.42
C ILE A 455 -15.80 1.26 -8.51
N LEU A 456 -17.09 1.07 -8.24
CA LEU A 456 -18.15 1.26 -9.24
C LEU A 456 -18.98 2.49 -8.92
N SER A 457 -19.12 3.42 -9.86
CA SER A 457 -19.99 4.57 -9.68
C SER A 457 -21.42 4.30 -10.16
N LYS A 458 -22.39 4.99 -9.56
CA LYS A 458 -23.78 5.03 -10.01
C LYS A 458 -23.84 5.57 -11.45
N SER A 459 -24.86 5.22 -12.21
CA SER A 459 -25.10 5.85 -13.53
C SER A 459 -25.49 7.33 -13.43
N ALA A 460 -25.36 8.06 -14.54
CA ALA A 460 -25.92 9.41 -14.69
C ALA A 460 -27.45 9.45 -14.49
N LYS A 461 -28.13 8.33 -14.80
CA LYS A 461 -29.58 8.10 -14.67
C LYS A 461 -30.03 8.03 -13.20
N GLU A 462 -29.22 7.43 -12.32
CA GLU A 462 -29.45 7.41 -10.85
C GLU A 462 -29.09 8.75 -10.16
N THR A 463 -28.20 9.54 -10.77
CA THR A 463 -27.58 10.72 -10.13
C THR A 463 -28.15 12.07 -10.59
N GLN A 464 -29.42 12.05 -11.02
CA GLN A 464 -30.20 13.22 -11.43
C GLN A 464 -30.42 14.22 -10.28
N GLY A 465 -30.86 15.44 -10.63
CA GLY A 465 -31.06 16.54 -9.70
C GLY A 465 -29.77 17.20 -9.24
N THR A 466 -29.89 18.16 -8.33
CA THR A 466 -28.74 18.77 -7.63
C THR A 466 -28.37 17.91 -6.43
N LEU A 467 -27.08 17.80 -6.14
CA LEU A 467 -26.56 17.35 -4.85
C LEU A 467 -25.55 18.38 -4.34
N LEU A 468 -25.73 18.81 -3.10
CA LEU A 468 -24.78 19.61 -2.33
C LEU A 468 -24.35 18.77 -1.11
N SER A 469 -23.05 18.53 -0.97
CA SER A 469 -22.47 17.88 0.22
C SER A 469 -21.36 18.76 0.75
N PHE A 470 -21.35 19.10 2.03
CA PHE A 470 -20.29 19.91 2.63
C PHE A 470 -20.07 19.58 4.10
N GLY A 471 -18.83 19.62 4.55
CA GLY A 471 -18.48 19.34 5.93
C GLY A 471 -17.04 19.68 6.28
N GLY A 472 -16.70 19.53 7.56
CA GLY A 472 -15.36 19.77 8.04
C GLY A 472 -15.22 19.87 9.56
N SER A 473 -13.97 20.03 9.96
CA SER A 473 -13.46 20.18 11.33
C SER A 473 -12.32 21.22 11.32
N PRO A 474 -11.64 21.50 12.45
CA PRO A 474 -10.41 22.31 12.43
C PRO A 474 -9.24 21.70 11.63
N TRP A 475 -9.31 20.43 11.24
CA TRP A 475 -8.25 19.68 10.55
C TRP A 475 -8.55 19.36 9.09
N GLU A 476 -9.81 19.54 8.66
CA GLU A 476 -10.30 19.04 7.39
C GLU A 476 -11.48 19.89 6.90
N THR A 477 -11.60 20.10 5.59
CA THR A 477 -12.79 20.67 4.96
C THR A 477 -13.03 20.04 3.60
N PHE A 478 -14.26 19.60 3.34
CA PHE A 478 -14.65 19.00 2.07
C PHE A 478 -15.98 19.57 1.56
N SER A 479 -16.11 19.68 0.25
CA SER A 479 -17.36 20.05 -0.42
C SER A 479 -17.50 19.41 -1.81
N THR A 480 -18.71 18.96 -2.12
CA THR A 480 -19.12 18.40 -3.40
C THR A 480 -20.34 19.16 -3.90
N VAL A 481 -20.34 19.52 -5.18
CA VAL A 481 -21.51 20.00 -5.92
C VAL A 481 -21.68 19.14 -7.17
N ARG A 482 -22.83 18.49 -7.34
CA ARG A 482 -23.19 17.70 -8.53
C ARG A 482 -24.51 18.19 -9.09
N TYR A 483 -24.65 18.16 -10.41
CA TYR A 483 -25.93 18.38 -11.11
C TYR A 483 -26.10 17.33 -12.20
N GLY A 484 -27.16 16.53 -12.10
CA GLY A 484 -27.55 15.53 -13.08
C GLY A 484 -28.85 15.91 -13.79
N PHE A 485 -28.89 15.79 -15.10
CA PHE A 485 -30.07 16.09 -15.92
C PHE A 485 -30.18 15.18 -17.15
N GLN A 486 -31.39 15.06 -17.68
CA GLN A 486 -31.67 14.30 -18.89
C GLN A 486 -31.35 15.16 -20.12
N THR A 487 -30.47 14.68 -20.99
CA THR A 487 -30.04 15.35 -22.23
C THR A 487 -30.92 15.00 -23.44
N GLY A 488 -31.68 13.90 -23.36
CA GLY A 488 -32.60 13.46 -24.41
C GLY A 488 -33.32 12.16 -24.04
N THR A 489 -34.07 11.58 -24.98
CA THR A 489 -34.66 10.25 -24.79
C THR A 489 -33.58 9.25 -24.42
N ASN A 490 -33.77 8.56 -23.29
CA ASN A 490 -32.84 7.58 -22.72
C ASN A 490 -31.37 8.07 -22.61
N SER A 491 -31.15 9.37 -22.35
CA SER A 491 -29.82 9.98 -22.34
C SER A 491 -29.69 10.92 -21.16
N TRP A 492 -28.71 10.67 -20.30
CA TRP A 492 -28.53 11.38 -19.03
C TRP A 492 -27.08 11.82 -18.85
N LEU A 493 -26.87 13.04 -18.34
CA LEU A 493 -25.56 13.60 -18.04
C LEU A 493 -25.53 14.05 -16.57
N ARG A 494 -24.47 13.68 -15.84
CA ARG A 494 -24.06 14.36 -14.60
C ARG A 494 -22.81 15.18 -14.84
N ILE A 495 -22.71 16.30 -14.14
CA ILE A 495 -21.47 17.06 -13.94
C ILE A 495 -21.24 17.27 -12.44
N TYR A 496 -20.00 17.33 -12.00
CA TYR A 496 -19.65 17.62 -10.60
C TYR A 496 -18.39 18.47 -10.45
N ALA A 497 -18.24 19.07 -9.27
CA ALA A 497 -17.01 19.63 -8.76
C ALA A 497 -16.85 19.27 -7.28
N LYS A 498 -15.63 18.88 -6.87
CA LYS A 498 -15.25 18.52 -5.51
C LYS A 498 -14.05 19.35 -5.05
N TYR A 499 -14.01 19.68 -3.77
CA TYR A 499 -12.85 20.24 -3.09
C TYR A 499 -12.63 19.50 -1.76
N HIS A 500 -11.38 19.19 -1.43
CA HIS A 500 -10.98 18.58 -0.15
C HIS A 500 -9.67 19.21 0.30
N ARG A 501 -9.60 19.67 1.55
CA ARG A 501 -8.37 20.12 2.22
C ARG A 501 -8.22 19.37 3.53
N ILE A 502 -6.99 18.96 3.81
CA ILE A 502 -6.58 18.42 5.10
C ILE A 502 -5.38 19.26 5.56
N GLU A 503 -5.47 19.82 6.77
CA GLU A 503 -4.42 20.63 7.39
C GLU A 503 -3.32 19.71 7.97
N ASP A 504 -2.16 20.27 8.30
CA ASP A 504 -1.00 19.52 8.76
C ASP A 504 -1.25 18.75 10.08
N LEU A 505 -0.76 17.51 10.15
CA LEU A 505 -0.78 16.65 11.34
C LEU A 505 0.48 16.83 12.20
N THR A 506 0.48 16.23 13.39
CA THR A 506 1.69 16.16 14.23
C THR A 506 2.54 14.96 13.84
N ALA A 507 3.82 15.17 13.53
CA ALA A 507 4.79 14.10 13.26
C ALA A 507 5.01 13.21 14.50
N VAL A 508 5.52 11.98 14.29
CA VAL A 508 5.77 11.00 15.37
C VAL A 508 6.75 11.51 16.45
N ASP A 509 7.71 12.36 16.07
CA ASP A 509 8.66 13.02 16.98
C ASP A 509 8.06 14.20 17.78
N GLY A 510 6.83 14.63 17.43
CA GLY A 510 6.13 15.76 18.03
C GLY A 510 6.29 17.09 17.27
N SER A 511 6.99 17.10 16.12
CA SER A 511 7.07 18.26 15.23
C SER A 511 5.83 18.38 14.33
N ASP A 512 5.84 19.38 13.45
CA ASP A 512 4.86 19.53 12.37
C ASP A 512 5.18 18.53 11.24
N ALA A 513 4.21 17.76 10.79
CA ALA A 513 4.43 16.79 9.71
C ALA A 513 4.61 17.45 8.33
N GLU A 514 4.19 18.72 8.20
CA GLU A 514 4.11 19.48 6.96
C GLU A 514 3.48 18.68 5.81
N ASP A 515 2.36 18.02 6.11
CA ASP A 515 1.63 17.08 5.26
C ASP A 515 0.29 17.61 4.72
N GLU A 516 0.08 18.95 4.75
CA GLU A 516 -1.07 19.65 4.14
C GLU A 516 -1.39 19.08 2.74
N SER A 517 -2.65 18.72 2.52
CA SER A 517 -3.16 18.41 1.19
C SER A 517 -4.30 19.35 0.78
N GLN A 518 -4.30 19.73 -0.50
CA GLN A 518 -5.36 20.49 -1.16
C GLN A 518 -5.70 19.78 -2.47
N ARG A 519 -6.95 19.35 -2.64
CA ARG A 519 -7.46 18.65 -3.81
C ARG A 519 -8.68 19.38 -4.36
N ALA A 520 -8.75 19.51 -5.68
CA ALA A 520 -9.87 20.10 -6.38
C ALA A 520 -10.09 19.32 -7.67
N PHE A 521 -11.27 18.73 -7.85
CA PHE A 521 -11.59 17.87 -8.99
C PHE A 521 -12.91 18.31 -9.63
N GLY A 522 -13.07 18.05 -10.92
CA GLY A 522 -14.33 18.27 -11.62
C GLY A 522 -14.44 17.36 -12.83
N GLY A 523 -15.62 16.76 -13.00
CA GLY A 523 -15.82 15.73 -14.00
C GLY A 523 -17.27 15.61 -14.45
N PHE A 524 -17.50 14.68 -15.36
CA PHE A 524 -18.80 14.38 -15.93
C PHE A 524 -18.94 12.88 -16.20
N ARG A 525 -20.19 12.41 -16.28
CA ARG A 525 -20.53 11.11 -16.87
C ARG A 525 -21.82 11.25 -17.67
N TRP A 526 -21.78 10.76 -18.90
CA TRP A 526 -22.90 10.67 -19.82
C TRP A 526 -23.22 9.19 -20.05
N ASP A 527 -24.46 8.79 -19.81
CA ASP A 527 -24.97 7.45 -20.12
C ASP A 527 -26.13 7.59 -21.14
N TRP A 528 -26.09 6.78 -22.21
CA TRP A 528 -27.06 6.80 -23.30
C TRP A 528 -27.47 5.38 -23.72
N GLU A 529 -28.78 5.12 -23.70
CA GLU A 529 -29.41 3.84 -24.05
C GLU A 529 -30.34 4.06 -25.29
N PRO A 530 -29.78 4.30 -26.50
CA PRO A 530 -30.56 4.67 -27.69
C PRO A 530 -31.61 3.64 -28.12
N ASP A 531 -31.35 2.37 -27.84
CA ASP A 531 -32.22 1.23 -28.13
C ASP A 531 -31.96 0.12 -27.09
N ALA A 532 -32.66 -1.02 -27.22
CA ALA A 532 -32.54 -2.14 -26.27
C ALA A 532 -31.29 -3.01 -26.46
N GLN A 533 -30.46 -2.75 -27.48
CA GLN A 533 -29.23 -3.51 -27.77
C GLN A 533 -27.96 -2.72 -27.46
N ASN A 534 -28.03 -1.40 -27.30
CA ASN A 534 -26.87 -0.52 -27.21
C ASN A 534 -26.89 0.34 -25.95
N ARG A 535 -25.83 0.26 -25.14
CA ARG A 535 -25.55 1.18 -24.03
C ARG A 535 -24.19 1.82 -24.23
N LEU A 536 -24.14 3.15 -24.14
CA LEU A 536 -22.93 3.95 -24.28
C LEU A 536 -22.70 4.77 -23.01
N THR A 537 -21.48 4.69 -22.45
CA THR A 537 -21.01 5.51 -21.34
C THR A 537 -19.81 6.33 -21.82
N LEU A 538 -19.79 7.63 -21.50
CA LEU A 538 -18.64 8.50 -21.67
C LEU A 538 -18.45 9.32 -20.38
N GLU A 539 -17.28 9.19 -19.76
CA GLU A 539 -16.95 9.89 -18.53
C GLU A 539 -15.55 10.47 -18.57
N GLY A 540 -15.31 11.48 -17.76
CA GLY A 540 -14.00 12.10 -17.65
C GLY A 540 -13.92 13.12 -16.53
N GLU A 541 -12.72 13.29 -16.03
CA GLU A 541 -12.39 14.16 -14.91
C GLU A 541 -11.13 14.96 -15.23
N ALA A 542 -11.02 16.16 -14.66
CA ALA A 542 -9.77 16.88 -14.54
C ALA A 542 -9.63 17.44 -13.12
N GLY A 543 -8.41 17.36 -12.57
CA GLY A 543 -8.11 17.72 -11.19
C GLY A 543 -6.89 18.59 -11.00
N TYR A 544 -6.75 19.08 -9.78
CA TYR A 544 -5.54 19.64 -9.22
C TYR A 544 -5.34 19.07 -7.82
N THR A 545 -4.20 18.41 -7.58
CA THR A 545 -3.76 18.08 -6.22
C THR A 545 -2.49 18.83 -5.87
N ARG A 546 -2.39 19.18 -4.60
CA ARG A 546 -1.16 19.61 -3.93
C ARG A 546 -1.03 18.77 -2.67
N VAL A 547 0.13 18.15 -2.50
CA VAL A 547 0.48 17.39 -1.29
C VAL A 547 1.82 17.92 -0.79
N SER A 548 1.86 18.29 0.47
CA SER A 548 3.12 18.57 1.19
C SER A 548 3.62 17.27 1.85
N SER A 549 4.93 17.14 2.04
CA SER A 549 5.52 16.11 2.90
C SER A 549 6.99 16.43 3.22
N ARG A 550 7.43 16.16 4.45
CA ARG A 550 8.85 16.18 4.85
C ARG A 550 9.60 14.93 4.34
N THR A 551 10.87 15.12 3.99
CA THR A 551 11.58 14.23 3.05
C THR A 551 13.11 14.30 3.21
N MET A 552 13.73 13.17 3.59
CA MET A 552 15.19 13.03 3.85
C MET A 552 16.03 12.83 2.58
N VAL A 553 16.64 13.90 2.06
CA VAL A 553 17.46 13.89 0.84
C VAL A 553 18.95 13.74 1.15
N TYR A 554 19.65 12.90 0.38
CA TYR A 554 21.07 12.59 0.57
C TYR A 554 21.96 13.19 -0.54
N ASP A 555 23.06 13.82 -0.14
CA ASP A 555 24.03 14.45 -1.04
C ASP A 555 25.47 14.07 -0.66
N VAL A 556 26.40 14.15 -1.62
CA VAL A 556 27.84 13.91 -1.43
C VAL A 556 28.58 15.12 -0.83
N VAL A 557 27.85 16.20 -0.54
CA VAL A 557 28.36 17.37 0.18
C VAL A 557 27.67 17.53 1.55
N PRO A 558 28.36 18.08 2.57
CA PRO A 558 27.76 18.41 3.86
C PRO A 558 26.47 19.25 3.70
N PRO A 559 25.37 18.93 4.41
CA PRO A 559 25.30 18.07 5.60
C PRO A 559 25.18 16.56 5.32
N TYR A 560 25.33 16.10 4.08
CA TYR A 560 25.18 14.70 3.61
C TYR A 560 23.77 14.12 3.68
N ALA A 561 22.97 14.51 4.67
CA ALA A 561 21.55 14.24 4.78
C ALA A 561 20.81 15.54 5.18
N SER A 562 19.70 15.84 4.51
CA SER A 562 18.84 17.01 4.80
C SER A 562 17.39 16.60 4.79
N ASP A 563 16.65 16.88 5.87
CA ASP A 563 15.19 16.87 5.81
C ASP A 563 14.71 18.15 5.10
N VAL A 564 13.96 17.99 4.01
CA VAL A 564 13.43 19.09 3.21
C VAL A 564 11.93 18.93 2.97
N GLN A 565 11.20 20.04 3.00
CA GLN A 565 9.81 20.09 2.60
C GLN A 565 9.69 19.89 1.08
N GLN A 566 9.08 18.78 0.66
CA GLN A 566 8.64 18.59 -0.73
C GLN A 566 7.16 19.01 -0.86
N ILE A 567 6.85 19.74 -1.92
CA ILE A 567 5.47 20.00 -2.36
C ILE A 567 5.28 19.36 -3.72
N ALA A 568 4.54 18.25 -3.76
CA ALA A 568 4.04 17.67 -5.00
C ALA A 568 2.85 18.48 -5.53
N ARG A 569 2.74 18.59 -6.85
CA ARG A 569 1.60 19.20 -7.56
C ARG A 569 1.25 18.34 -8.76
N ASN A 570 -0.01 17.93 -8.87
CA ASN A 570 -0.47 17.09 -9.96
C ASN A 570 -1.67 17.75 -10.63
N THR A 571 -1.77 17.63 -11.95
CA THR A 571 -2.99 17.99 -12.69
C THR A 571 -3.47 16.78 -13.49
N PRO A 572 -3.96 15.72 -12.82
CA PRO A 572 -4.48 14.55 -13.51
C PRO A 572 -5.72 14.91 -14.33
N ALA A 573 -5.86 14.28 -15.49
CA ALA A 573 -7.10 14.26 -16.25
C ALA A 573 -7.28 12.91 -16.93
N HIS A 574 -8.51 12.45 -17.05
CA HIS A 574 -8.84 11.20 -17.74
C HIS A 574 -10.10 11.33 -18.59
N LEU A 575 -10.23 10.46 -19.59
CA LEU A 575 -11.43 10.27 -20.40
C LEU A 575 -11.61 8.77 -20.66
N LEU A 576 -12.76 8.20 -20.28
CA LEU A 576 -13.14 6.81 -20.56
C LEU A 576 -14.40 6.77 -21.42
N GLY A 577 -14.39 5.92 -22.44
CA GLY A 577 -15.55 5.57 -23.26
C GLY A 577 -15.81 4.07 -23.23
N ARG A 578 -17.07 3.67 -23.05
CA ARG A 578 -17.53 2.28 -23.10
C ARG A 578 -18.75 2.15 -24.00
N TRP A 579 -18.76 1.12 -24.83
CA TRP A 579 -19.92 0.68 -25.60
C TRP A 579 -20.19 -0.79 -25.27
N LEU A 580 -21.44 -1.08 -24.93
CA LEU A 580 -21.97 -2.42 -24.72
C LEU A 580 -23.03 -2.69 -25.79
N HIS A 581 -22.93 -3.86 -26.43
CA HIS A 581 -23.79 -4.31 -27.50
C HIS A 581 -24.33 -5.73 -27.25
N THR A 582 -25.63 -5.83 -26.97
CA THR A 582 -26.32 -7.10 -26.77
C THR A 582 -26.71 -7.70 -28.13
N LEU A 583 -25.96 -8.73 -28.55
CA LEU A 583 -26.14 -9.45 -29.81
C LEU A 583 -27.32 -10.43 -29.73
N SER A 584 -27.54 -11.03 -28.55
CA SER A 584 -28.70 -11.86 -28.20
C SER A 584 -28.82 -11.98 -26.68
N ASP A 585 -29.92 -12.57 -26.20
CA ASP A 585 -30.18 -12.91 -24.79
C ASP A 585 -29.07 -13.72 -24.09
N SER A 586 -28.12 -14.29 -24.86
CA SER A 586 -26.98 -15.06 -24.37
C SER A 586 -25.65 -14.65 -25.04
N SER A 587 -25.55 -13.44 -25.58
CA SER A 587 -24.32 -12.94 -26.21
C SER A 587 -24.21 -11.42 -26.11
N GLU A 588 -23.17 -10.93 -25.43
CA GLU A 588 -22.92 -9.50 -25.21
C GLU A 588 -21.47 -9.15 -25.51
N LEU A 589 -21.27 -8.07 -26.27
CA LEU A 589 -19.97 -7.52 -26.63
C LEU A 589 -19.75 -6.19 -25.90
N THR A 590 -18.68 -6.06 -25.15
CA THR A 590 -18.23 -4.79 -24.57
C THR A 590 -16.93 -4.34 -25.24
N PHE A 591 -16.86 -3.05 -25.59
CA PHE A 591 -15.65 -2.35 -25.99
C PHE A 591 -15.42 -1.18 -25.03
N GLN A 592 -14.20 -1.06 -24.52
CA GLN A 592 -13.78 0.00 -23.62
C GLN A 592 -12.47 0.62 -24.11
N SER A 593 -12.34 1.93 -23.91
CA SER A 593 -11.07 2.62 -24.04
C SER A 593 -10.99 3.77 -23.04
N TYR A 594 -9.79 4.01 -22.50
CA TYR A 594 -9.52 5.22 -21.74
C TYR A 594 -8.18 5.85 -22.11
N TYR A 595 -8.09 7.15 -21.83
CA TYR A 595 -6.86 7.92 -21.87
C TYR A 595 -6.65 8.61 -20.52
N ASP A 596 -5.49 8.39 -19.89
CA ASP A 596 -5.02 9.10 -18.70
C ASP A 596 -3.88 10.06 -19.07
N HIS A 597 -3.91 11.27 -18.52
CA HIS A 597 -2.81 12.23 -18.55
C HIS A 597 -2.51 12.69 -17.12
N ALA A 598 -1.41 12.22 -16.55
CA ALA A 598 -1.03 12.44 -15.15
C ALA A 598 0.36 13.08 -15.02
N PRO A 599 0.49 14.40 -15.25
CA PRO A 599 1.71 15.15 -14.97
C PRO A 599 1.83 15.48 -13.47
N ALA A 600 3.03 15.26 -12.94
CA ALA A 600 3.43 15.55 -11.56
C ALA A 600 4.65 16.48 -11.53
N GLU A 601 4.58 17.58 -10.77
CA GLU A 601 5.71 18.44 -10.45
C GLU A 601 6.10 18.25 -8.98
N GLY A 602 7.37 17.94 -8.71
CA GLY A 602 7.92 17.70 -7.37
C GLY A 602 9.41 18.08 -7.27
N VAL A 603 9.94 18.08 -6.05
CA VAL A 603 11.32 18.53 -5.75
C VAL A 603 12.35 17.44 -6.10
N LEU A 604 12.09 16.19 -5.73
CA LEU A 604 12.94 15.03 -6.06
C LEU A 604 12.67 14.48 -7.46
N VAL A 605 11.41 14.42 -7.86
CA VAL A 605 10.97 13.87 -9.15
C VAL A 605 9.85 14.74 -9.70
N SER A 606 9.90 15.01 -11.01
CA SER A 606 8.75 15.47 -11.78
C SER A 606 8.53 14.49 -12.94
N GLU A 607 7.28 14.12 -13.18
CA GLU A 607 6.85 13.09 -14.12
C GLU A 607 5.85 13.66 -15.14
N LYS A 608 5.86 13.11 -16.35
CA LYS A 608 4.73 13.20 -17.27
C LYS A 608 4.37 11.79 -17.69
N ARG A 609 3.19 11.35 -17.26
CA ARG A 609 2.62 10.03 -17.54
C ARG A 609 1.42 10.15 -18.47
N GLU A 610 1.42 9.36 -19.53
CA GLU A 610 0.30 9.23 -20.48
C GLU A 610 0.00 7.74 -20.68
N THR A 611 -1.26 7.34 -20.54
CA THR A 611 -1.72 5.97 -20.76
C THR A 611 -2.84 5.97 -21.78
N VAL A 612 -2.77 5.09 -22.78
CA VAL A 612 -3.90 4.72 -23.65
C VAL A 612 -4.19 3.25 -23.42
N ASP A 613 -5.46 2.92 -23.19
CA ASP A 613 -5.94 1.55 -22.99
C ASP A 613 -7.09 1.25 -23.95
N LEU A 614 -7.13 0.01 -24.44
CA LEU A 614 -8.15 -0.56 -25.32
C LEU A 614 -8.47 -1.96 -24.81
N GLU A 615 -9.73 -2.25 -24.48
CA GLU A 615 -10.19 -3.58 -24.10
C GLU A 615 -11.47 -3.96 -24.87
N MET A 616 -11.53 -5.22 -25.33
CA MET A 616 -12.67 -5.84 -25.98
C MET A 616 -12.99 -7.14 -25.26
N GLU A 617 -14.25 -7.33 -24.88
CA GLU A 617 -14.76 -8.50 -24.18
C GLU A 617 -16.00 -9.03 -24.89
N HIS A 618 -16.09 -10.35 -25.07
CA HIS A 618 -17.28 -11.00 -25.61
C HIS A 618 -17.70 -12.14 -24.67
N HIS A 619 -18.89 -11.97 -24.10
CA HIS A 619 -19.60 -12.97 -23.29
C HIS A 619 -20.57 -13.76 -24.18
N LEU A 620 -20.59 -15.09 -24.01
CA LEU A 620 -21.30 -16.02 -24.88
C LEU A 620 -21.74 -17.30 -24.12
N GLY A 621 -23.04 -17.40 -23.85
CA GLY A 621 -23.67 -18.61 -23.34
C GLY A 621 -23.73 -19.71 -24.41
N LEU A 622 -22.97 -20.79 -24.22
CA LEU A 622 -22.88 -21.91 -25.15
C LEU A 622 -23.77 -23.08 -24.71
N GLY A 623 -25.06 -22.95 -25.01
CA GLY A 623 -26.10 -23.90 -24.61
C GLY A 623 -26.54 -23.68 -23.16
N SER A 624 -26.84 -24.75 -22.43
CA SER A 624 -27.31 -24.71 -21.04
C SER A 624 -26.27 -25.19 -20.02
N ARG A 625 -24.98 -25.21 -20.40
CA ARG A 625 -23.90 -25.75 -19.54
C ARG A 625 -22.63 -24.92 -19.49
N ASN A 626 -22.22 -24.32 -20.61
CA ASN A 626 -20.96 -23.60 -20.71
C ASN A 626 -21.30 -22.11 -20.88
N ASP A 627 -20.57 -21.25 -20.20
CA ASP A 627 -20.79 -19.81 -20.17
C ASP A 627 -19.44 -19.13 -20.33
N LEU A 628 -19.14 -18.82 -21.59
CA LEU A 628 -17.80 -18.47 -22.05
C LEU A 628 -17.65 -16.94 -22.05
N ILE A 629 -16.56 -16.45 -21.50
CA ILE A 629 -16.07 -15.09 -21.72
C ILE A 629 -14.65 -15.14 -22.27
N TRP A 630 -14.38 -14.33 -23.28
CA TRP A 630 -13.04 -14.10 -23.80
C TRP A 630 -12.83 -12.62 -24.09
N GLY A 631 -11.58 -12.19 -24.12
CA GLY A 631 -11.27 -10.80 -24.40
C GLY A 631 -9.83 -10.56 -24.84
N LEU A 632 -9.62 -9.36 -25.38
CA LEU A 632 -8.36 -8.86 -25.92
C LEU A 632 -8.12 -7.45 -25.37
N GLY A 633 -6.90 -7.18 -24.91
CA GLY A 633 -6.51 -5.87 -24.37
C GLY A 633 -5.18 -5.38 -24.92
N TYR A 634 -5.05 -4.06 -25.08
CA TYR A 634 -3.79 -3.39 -25.40
C TYR A 634 -3.66 -2.10 -24.60
N ARG A 635 -2.53 -1.96 -23.91
CA ARG A 635 -2.16 -0.75 -23.16
C ARG A 635 -0.84 -0.20 -23.67
N LEU A 636 -0.84 1.08 -24.01
CA LEU A 636 0.36 1.88 -24.26
C LEU A 636 0.58 2.83 -23.10
N HIS A 637 1.72 2.71 -22.43
CA HIS A 637 2.18 3.67 -21.43
C HIS A 637 3.35 4.49 -22.00
N ALA A 638 3.37 5.79 -21.71
CA ALA A 638 4.47 6.68 -22.03
C ALA A 638 4.83 7.53 -20.81
N ASP A 639 6.11 7.50 -20.44
CA ASP A 639 6.66 8.30 -19.35
C ASP A 639 7.83 9.17 -19.78
N SER A 640 7.99 10.29 -19.08
CA SER A 640 9.23 11.07 -19.09
C SER A 640 9.41 11.79 -17.78
N PHE A 641 10.64 11.80 -17.28
CA PHE A 641 10.97 12.30 -15.95
C PHE A 641 12.00 13.43 -15.98
N THR A 642 12.00 14.25 -14.93
CA THR A 642 13.07 15.18 -14.56
C THR A 642 13.37 15.00 -13.09
N PHE A 643 14.65 14.91 -12.73
CA PHE A 643 15.07 14.54 -11.38
C PHE A 643 15.80 15.65 -10.64
N GLY A 644 15.66 15.63 -9.32
CA GLY A 644 16.45 16.38 -8.36
C GLY A 644 17.71 15.60 -7.92
N HIS A 645 18.07 15.75 -6.65
CA HIS A 645 19.28 15.14 -6.08
C HIS A 645 19.00 13.70 -5.62
N GLY A 646 19.95 12.79 -5.83
CA GLY A 646 19.95 11.43 -5.25
C GLY A 646 19.04 10.38 -5.89
N PHE A 647 18.19 10.74 -6.86
CA PHE A 647 17.30 9.82 -7.58
C PHE A 647 17.48 10.00 -9.10
N SER A 648 17.50 8.91 -9.88
CA SER A 648 17.36 8.96 -11.34
C SER A 648 16.82 7.64 -11.91
N LEU A 649 16.26 7.69 -13.13
CA LEU A 649 15.95 6.52 -13.97
C LEU A 649 16.75 6.60 -15.27
N SER A 650 17.24 5.48 -15.77
CA SER A 650 17.95 5.37 -17.05
C SER A 650 17.37 4.24 -17.90
N PRO A 651 16.60 4.52 -18.98
CA PRO A 651 16.38 5.84 -19.59
C PRO A 651 15.36 6.71 -18.85
N VAL A 652 15.59 8.03 -18.93
CA VAL A 652 14.75 9.10 -18.33
C VAL A 652 13.33 9.19 -18.92
N SER A 653 13.08 8.48 -20.02
CA SER A 653 11.77 8.30 -20.64
C SER A 653 11.68 6.93 -21.31
N ARG A 654 10.52 6.29 -21.22
CA ARG A 654 10.19 5.05 -21.93
C ARG A 654 8.78 5.17 -22.52
N ARG A 655 8.55 4.41 -23.61
CA ARG A 655 7.23 3.93 -23.97
C ARG A 655 7.23 2.43 -23.76
N SER A 656 6.22 1.91 -23.07
CA SER A 656 6.07 0.48 -22.83
C SER A 656 4.67 0.01 -23.20
N GLN A 657 4.61 -1.17 -23.79
CA GLN A 657 3.38 -1.82 -24.25
C GLN A 657 3.04 -3.01 -23.37
N LEU A 658 1.74 -3.27 -23.24
CA LEU A 658 1.20 -4.54 -22.74
C LEU A 658 0.10 -5.00 -23.70
N PHE A 659 0.23 -6.23 -24.17
CA PHE A 659 -0.82 -6.94 -24.91
C PHE A 659 -1.40 -8.00 -23.97
N SER A 660 -2.71 -8.19 -23.96
CA SER A 660 -3.35 -9.25 -23.19
C SER A 660 -4.44 -9.97 -23.99
N SER A 661 -4.65 -11.23 -23.65
CA SER A 661 -5.77 -12.05 -24.13
C SER A 661 -6.19 -13.00 -23.02
N PHE A 662 -7.50 -13.21 -22.85
CA PHE A 662 -8.00 -14.16 -21.85
C PHE A 662 -9.17 -14.96 -22.36
N VAL A 663 -9.38 -16.13 -21.76
CA VAL A 663 -10.56 -16.97 -21.92
C VAL A 663 -10.91 -17.64 -20.60
N GLN A 664 -12.19 -17.67 -20.25
CA GLN A 664 -12.72 -18.37 -19.09
C GLN A 664 -14.11 -18.96 -19.43
N ASP A 665 -14.36 -20.20 -19.01
CA ASP A 665 -15.65 -20.87 -19.10
C ASP A 665 -16.17 -21.25 -17.71
N GLU A 666 -17.45 -21.01 -17.44
CA GLU A 666 -18.17 -21.52 -16.27
C GLU A 666 -19.04 -22.73 -16.66
N LEU A 667 -18.49 -23.93 -16.44
CA LEU A 667 -19.15 -25.19 -16.69
C LEU A 667 -20.09 -25.58 -15.55
N THR A 668 -21.40 -25.55 -15.82
CA THR A 668 -22.44 -26.12 -14.96
C THR A 668 -22.41 -27.65 -15.04
N LEU A 669 -21.77 -28.27 -14.04
CA LEU A 669 -21.68 -29.72 -13.87
C LEU A 669 -22.98 -30.32 -13.35
N VAL A 670 -23.63 -29.66 -12.40
CA VAL A 670 -24.97 -29.99 -11.89
C VAL A 670 -25.76 -28.69 -11.70
N PRO A 671 -26.91 -28.50 -12.37
CA PRO A 671 -27.73 -27.29 -12.25
C PRO A 671 -28.05 -26.92 -10.80
N GLU A 672 -27.96 -25.62 -10.48
CA GLU A 672 -28.13 -25.02 -9.15
C GLU A 672 -27.28 -25.61 -8.00
N ARG A 673 -26.30 -26.49 -8.30
CA ARG A 673 -25.60 -27.29 -7.28
C ARG A 673 -24.10 -27.39 -7.44
N LEU A 674 -23.56 -27.47 -8.66
CA LEU A 674 -22.13 -27.67 -8.88
C LEU A 674 -21.70 -26.98 -10.17
N LYS A 675 -20.84 -25.98 -10.03
CA LYS A 675 -20.21 -25.21 -11.11
C LYS A 675 -18.70 -25.34 -11.02
N PHE A 676 -18.03 -25.45 -12.17
CA PHE A 676 -16.58 -25.43 -12.28
C PHE A 676 -16.19 -24.34 -13.27
N THR A 677 -15.36 -23.39 -12.83
CA THR A 677 -14.87 -22.29 -13.66
C THR A 677 -13.39 -22.53 -13.96
N ALA A 678 -13.00 -22.51 -15.23
CA ALA A 678 -11.61 -22.61 -15.64
C ALA A 678 -11.27 -21.53 -16.65
N GLY A 679 -10.10 -20.91 -16.52
CA GLY A 679 -9.64 -19.90 -17.45
C GLY A 679 -8.14 -19.65 -17.40
N VAL A 680 -7.65 -18.89 -18.38
CA VAL A 680 -6.27 -18.42 -18.45
C VAL A 680 -6.24 -17.04 -19.09
N LYS A 681 -5.40 -16.15 -18.54
CA LYS A 681 -4.96 -14.91 -19.20
C LYS A 681 -3.50 -15.05 -19.61
N LEU A 682 -3.20 -14.64 -20.84
CA LEU A 682 -1.86 -14.56 -21.41
C LEU A 682 -1.55 -13.10 -21.70
N GLU A 683 -0.42 -12.61 -21.22
CA GLU A 683 -0.01 -11.22 -21.38
C GLU A 683 1.42 -11.13 -21.90
N HIS A 684 1.71 -10.18 -22.79
CA HIS A 684 3.06 -9.83 -23.21
C HIS A 684 3.37 -8.40 -22.78
N ASN A 685 4.44 -8.20 -22.02
CA ASN A 685 4.86 -6.90 -21.50
C ASN A 685 6.37 -6.66 -21.69
N ASP A 686 6.77 -5.40 -21.83
CA ASP A 686 8.18 -5.05 -22.12
C ASP A 686 9.17 -5.28 -20.95
N TYR A 687 8.73 -5.73 -19.76
CA TYR A 687 9.57 -6.00 -18.60
C TYR A 687 9.94 -7.48 -18.48
N SER A 688 8.95 -8.36 -18.36
CA SER A 688 9.16 -9.81 -18.20
C SER A 688 8.80 -10.67 -19.43
N GLY A 689 8.24 -10.07 -20.49
CA GLY A 689 7.85 -10.79 -21.69
C GLY A 689 6.48 -11.47 -21.55
N TRP A 690 6.42 -12.77 -21.86
CA TRP A 690 5.17 -13.56 -21.86
C TRP A 690 4.85 -14.14 -20.48
N GLU A 691 3.66 -13.83 -19.98
CA GLU A 691 3.15 -14.27 -18.68
C GLU A 691 1.84 -15.06 -18.83
N ALA A 692 1.67 -16.11 -18.00
CA ALA A 692 0.50 -16.96 -18.01
C ALA A 692 -0.14 -17.05 -16.61
N GLN A 693 -1.44 -16.74 -16.53
CA GLN A 693 -2.19 -16.62 -15.29
C GLN A 693 -3.45 -17.52 -15.30
N PRO A 694 -3.27 -18.87 -15.22
CA PRO A 694 -4.37 -19.82 -15.16
C PRO A 694 -5.06 -19.85 -13.79
N SER A 695 -6.35 -20.18 -13.77
CA SER A 695 -7.05 -20.58 -12.55
C SER A 695 -8.15 -21.61 -12.79
N GLY A 696 -8.39 -22.43 -11.77
CA GLY A 696 -9.50 -23.38 -11.70
C GLY A 696 -10.25 -23.19 -10.38
N ARG A 697 -11.57 -23.04 -10.45
CA ARG A 697 -12.45 -22.75 -9.30
C ARG A 697 -13.67 -23.67 -9.31
N LEU A 698 -14.16 -24.03 -8.13
CA LEU A 698 -15.33 -24.89 -7.95
C LEU A 698 -16.32 -24.24 -6.97
N THR A 699 -17.59 -24.11 -7.37
CA THR A 699 -18.69 -23.75 -6.47
C THR A 699 -19.58 -24.97 -6.24
N TRP A 700 -19.82 -25.34 -4.99
CA TRP A 700 -20.76 -26.39 -4.59
C TRP A 700 -21.82 -25.83 -3.63
N THR A 701 -23.08 -25.84 -4.08
CA THR A 701 -24.26 -25.42 -3.32
C THR A 701 -25.09 -26.66 -2.91
N PRO A 702 -24.76 -27.34 -1.79
CA PRO A 702 -25.52 -28.50 -1.31
C PRO A 702 -26.98 -28.20 -0.95
N GLY A 703 -27.31 -26.93 -0.70
CA GLY A 703 -28.67 -26.42 -0.52
C GLY A 703 -28.66 -24.89 -0.47
N GLU A 704 -29.84 -24.27 -0.58
CA GLU A 704 -30.05 -22.82 -0.80
C GLU A 704 -29.37 -21.88 0.21
N LYS A 705 -28.98 -22.40 1.39
CA LYS A 705 -28.36 -21.63 2.49
C LYS A 705 -26.86 -21.89 2.67
N HIS A 706 -26.25 -22.67 1.78
CA HIS A 706 -24.88 -23.17 1.93
C HIS A 706 -24.15 -23.14 0.59
N THR A 707 -23.08 -22.36 0.50
CA THR A 707 -22.13 -22.40 -0.63
C THR A 707 -20.76 -22.77 -0.09
N LEU A 708 -20.20 -23.89 -0.52
CA LEU A 708 -18.77 -24.16 -0.39
C LEU A 708 -18.10 -23.80 -1.71
N TRP A 709 -16.93 -23.16 -1.66
CA TRP A 709 -16.15 -22.88 -2.85
C TRP A 709 -14.67 -23.15 -2.60
N GLY A 710 -13.92 -23.45 -3.67
CA GLY A 710 -12.47 -23.59 -3.61
C GLY A 710 -11.82 -23.21 -4.92
N ALA A 711 -10.58 -22.71 -4.84
CA ALA A 711 -9.83 -22.20 -5.97
C ALA A 711 -8.36 -22.60 -5.92
N VAL A 712 -7.77 -22.81 -7.10
CA VAL A 712 -6.32 -22.79 -7.32
C VAL A 712 -6.05 -21.79 -8.43
N SER A 713 -5.26 -20.77 -8.14
CA SER A 713 -5.03 -19.64 -9.05
C SER A 713 -3.55 -19.26 -9.10
N GLN A 714 -3.04 -18.99 -10.31
CA GLN A 714 -1.75 -18.36 -10.52
C GLN A 714 -1.93 -16.91 -10.98
N ALA A 715 -1.14 -16.00 -10.42
CA ALA A 715 -1.08 -14.60 -10.82
C ALA A 715 0.37 -14.10 -10.79
N VAL A 716 0.64 -13.04 -11.56
CA VAL A 716 1.98 -12.46 -11.72
C VAL A 716 1.95 -10.98 -11.35
N ARG A 717 3.00 -10.48 -10.69
CA ARG A 717 3.28 -9.03 -10.60
C ARG A 717 4.32 -8.65 -11.66
N THR A 718 4.02 -7.66 -12.50
CA THR A 718 4.99 -7.10 -13.45
C THR A 718 5.98 -6.15 -12.74
N PRO A 719 7.28 -6.19 -13.09
CA PRO A 719 8.25 -5.22 -12.60
C PRO A 719 7.91 -3.77 -12.94
N SER A 720 8.39 -2.85 -12.09
CA SER A 720 8.22 -1.40 -12.22
C SER A 720 9.39 -0.70 -12.92
N ARG A 721 9.22 0.59 -13.25
CA ARG A 721 10.32 1.46 -13.72
C ARG A 721 11.44 1.57 -12.69
N VAL A 722 11.10 1.63 -11.40
CA VAL A 722 12.11 1.73 -10.32
C VAL A 722 12.93 0.44 -10.20
N GLU A 723 12.29 -0.73 -10.16
CA GLU A 723 12.99 -2.00 -9.99
C GLU A 723 13.93 -2.32 -11.16
N ARG A 724 13.60 -1.85 -12.37
CA ARG A 724 14.42 -2.10 -13.56
C ARG A 724 15.49 -1.04 -13.83
N ASP A 725 15.16 0.25 -13.67
CA ASP A 725 15.92 1.34 -14.31
C ASP A 725 16.48 2.40 -13.33
N VAL A 726 16.30 2.25 -12.00
CA VAL A 726 16.69 3.30 -11.03
C VAL A 726 18.19 3.37 -10.72
N ARG A 727 18.64 4.55 -10.30
CA ARG A 727 19.73 4.73 -9.33
C ARG A 727 19.23 5.64 -8.22
N LEU A 728 19.15 5.10 -7.00
CA LEU A 728 18.64 5.81 -5.82
C LEU A 728 19.66 5.73 -4.68
N ARG A 729 20.07 6.89 -4.18
CA ARG A 729 20.99 7.06 -3.05
C ARG A 729 20.23 6.92 -1.73
N LEU A 730 20.56 5.86 -0.99
CA LEU A 730 19.97 5.50 0.30
C LEU A 730 20.57 6.27 1.48
N ALA A 731 21.86 6.57 1.42
CA ALA A 731 22.61 7.32 2.43
C ALA A 731 23.96 7.80 1.86
N VAL A 732 24.64 8.70 2.58
CA VAL A 732 26.07 8.99 2.39
C VAL A 732 26.78 8.90 3.73
N ILE A 733 27.85 8.10 3.78
CA ILE A 733 28.61 7.79 4.99
C ILE A 733 30.00 8.41 4.87
N PRO A 734 30.33 9.49 5.62
CA PRO A 734 31.70 9.98 5.73
C PRO A 734 32.54 9.01 6.59
N PRO A 735 33.82 8.78 6.22
CA PRO A 735 34.85 9.75 6.61
C PRO A 735 35.84 10.13 5.49
N PRO A 736 36.62 11.21 5.64
CA PRO A 736 37.72 11.54 4.71
C PRO A 736 38.73 10.37 4.58
N PRO A 737 39.35 10.16 3.40
CA PRO A 737 39.46 11.11 2.29
C PRO A 737 38.34 11.09 1.23
N SER A 738 37.41 10.13 1.27
CA SER A 738 36.32 9.96 0.28
C SER A 738 35.10 9.38 0.99
N THR A 739 33.89 9.87 0.69
CA THR A 739 32.67 9.32 1.31
C THR A 739 32.27 8.00 0.67
N ILE A 740 31.28 7.33 1.27
CA ILE A 740 30.65 6.14 0.73
C ILE A 740 29.19 6.47 0.43
N GLU A 741 28.79 6.46 -0.84
CA GLU A 741 27.38 6.46 -1.22
C GLU A 741 26.79 5.06 -0.98
N ALA A 742 25.75 4.95 -0.17
CA ALA A 742 24.91 3.76 -0.18
C ALA A 742 23.87 3.93 -1.30
N VAL A 743 23.81 3.02 -2.27
CA VAL A 743 22.94 3.14 -3.44
C VAL A 743 22.17 1.84 -3.70
N ILE A 744 20.94 1.96 -4.19
CA ILE A 744 20.21 0.87 -4.84
C ILE A 744 20.10 1.16 -6.35
N LEU A 745 20.30 0.12 -7.14
CA LEU A 745 20.33 0.14 -8.59
C LEU A 745 19.25 -0.78 -9.15
N GLY A 746 18.60 -0.35 -10.23
CA GLY A 746 17.67 -1.15 -11.00
C GLY A 746 18.38 -2.28 -11.76
N SER A 747 17.67 -3.38 -11.99
CA SER A 747 18.18 -4.53 -12.73
C SER A 747 17.41 -4.73 -14.04
N PRO A 748 18.09 -4.63 -15.21
CA PRO A 748 17.51 -5.02 -16.50
C PRO A 748 17.13 -6.51 -16.60
N ALA A 749 17.59 -7.34 -15.66
CA ALA A 749 17.32 -8.79 -15.59
C ALA A 749 16.16 -9.16 -14.65
N ILE A 750 15.48 -8.17 -14.05
CA ILE A 750 14.37 -8.40 -13.12
C ILE A 750 13.16 -9.05 -13.82
N GLN A 751 12.61 -10.09 -13.19
CA GLN A 751 11.49 -10.90 -13.70
C GLN A 751 10.21 -10.65 -12.89
N GLY A 752 9.07 -11.15 -13.38
CA GLY A 752 7.81 -11.07 -12.66
C GLY A 752 7.82 -11.88 -11.37
N GLU A 753 7.10 -11.41 -10.34
CA GLU A 753 6.90 -12.21 -9.12
C GLU A 753 5.70 -13.14 -9.33
N HIS A 754 5.84 -14.43 -9.02
CA HIS A 754 4.80 -15.42 -9.25
C HIS A 754 4.12 -15.83 -7.94
N LEU A 755 2.78 -15.79 -7.90
CA LEU A 755 1.97 -16.35 -6.83
C LEU A 755 1.21 -17.57 -7.33
N LEU A 756 1.33 -18.68 -6.59
CA LEU A 756 0.39 -19.80 -6.62
C LEU A 756 -0.44 -19.80 -5.32
N ALA A 757 -1.74 -19.56 -5.43
CA ALA A 757 -2.67 -19.53 -4.31
C ALA A 757 -3.61 -20.74 -4.30
N TYR A 758 -3.88 -21.23 -3.09
CA TYR A 758 -4.88 -22.25 -2.79
C TYR A 758 -5.90 -21.64 -1.81
N GLU A 759 -7.18 -21.70 -2.15
CA GLU A 759 -8.25 -21.09 -1.35
C GLU A 759 -9.42 -22.05 -1.14
N LEU A 760 -10.04 -21.98 0.04
CA LEU A 760 -11.24 -22.71 0.40
C LEU A 760 -12.15 -21.80 1.23
N GLY A 761 -13.42 -21.66 0.85
CA GLY A 761 -14.37 -20.85 1.60
C GLY A 761 -15.76 -21.46 1.72
N TYR A 762 -16.53 -20.91 2.66
CA TYR A 762 -17.85 -21.39 3.03
C TYR A 762 -18.76 -20.21 3.43
N ARG A 763 -19.84 -20.04 2.66
CA ARG A 763 -20.94 -19.13 2.97
C ARG A 763 -22.09 -19.91 3.59
N TRP A 764 -22.65 -19.35 4.66
CA TRP A 764 -23.77 -19.94 5.39
C TRP A 764 -24.79 -18.89 5.81
N GLN A 765 -26.01 -19.02 5.30
CA GLN A 765 -27.15 -18.27 5.81
C GLN A 765 -27.81 -19.04 6.97
N ALA A 766 -27.31 -18.82 8.18
CA ALA A 766 -27.80 -19.48 9.39
C ALA A 766 -29.27 -19.17 9.68
N LEU A 767 -29.68 -17.91 9.48
CA LEU A 767 -31.05 -17.41 9.60
C LEU A 767 -31.33 -16.43 8.46
N SER A 768 -32.60 -16.08 8.20
CA SER A 768 -32.96 -14.95 7.32
C SER A 768 -32.45 -13.59 7.81
N THR A 769 -31.93 -13.55 9.04
CA THR A 769 -31.33 -12.39 9.68
C THR A 769 -29.87 -12.57 10.06
N LEU A 770 -29.24 -13.73 9.82
CA LEU A 770 -27.84 -14.01 10.20
C LEU A 770 -27.09 -14.82 9.13
N SER A 771 -25.96 -14.30 8.65
CA SER A 771 -25.09 -14.96 7.66
C SER A 771 -23.61 -14.87 8.04
N PHE A 772 -22.84 -15.82 7.52
CA PHE A 772 -21.40 -15.93 7.68
C PHE A 772 -20.75 -16.18 6.31
N ASP A 773 -19.60 -15.54 6.06
CA ASP A 773 -18.66 -15.92 5.00
C ASP A 773 -17.29 -16.14 5.65
N VAL A 774 -16.70 -17.31 5.40
CA VAL A 774 -15.39 -17.71 5.93
C VAL A 774 -14.52 -18.12 4.75
N ALA A 775 -13.32 -17.55 4.64
CA ALA A 775 -12.33 -17.94 3.63
C ALA A 775 -11.00 -18.29 4.33
N GLY A 776 -10.38 -19.40 3.93
CA GLY A 776 -9.02 -19.77 4.31
C GLY A 776 -8.15 -19.86 3.07
N TYR A 777 -6.89 -19.42 3.19
CA TYR A 777 -5.95 -19.40 2.07
C TYR A 777 -4.54 -19.87 2.45
N TYR A 778 -3.82 -20.38 1.46
CA TYR A 778 -2.38 -20.62 1.50
C TYR A 778 -1.77 -20.18 0.16
N ASN A 779 -0.88 -19.19 0.23
CA ASN A 779 -0.24 -18.51 -0.87
C ASN A 779 1.26 -18.84 -0.87
N ARG A 780 1.81 -19.29 -2.00
CA ARG A 780 3.26 -19.39 -2.21
C ARG A 780 3.71 -18.41 -3.27
N TYR A 781 4.63 -17.53 -2.90
CA TYR A 781 5.28 -16.54 -3.76
C TYR A 781 6.69 -17.03 -4.10
N SER A 782 7.01 -17.16 -5.39
CA SER A 782 8.37 -17.33 -5.88
C SER A 782 8.85 -16.05 -6.57
N ASP A 783 10.16 -15.96 -6.75
CA ASP A 783 10.81 -14.92 -7.56
C ASP A 783 10.47 -13.50 -7.05
N VAL A 784 10.28 -13.36 -5.73
CA VAL A 784 9.94 -12.09 -5.07
C VAL A 784 11.14 -11.16 -5.17
N VAL A 785 10.88 -9.89 -5.51
CA VAL A 785 11.94 -8.89 -5.64
C VAL A 785 12.50 -8.56 -4.26
N GLY A 786 13.76 -8.93 -4.07
CA GLY A 786 14.65 -8.51 -3.00
C GLY A 786 15.74 -7.60 -3.52
N SER A 787 16.86 -7.54 -2.80
CA SER A 787 18.08 -6.93 -3.30
C SER A 787 19.31 -7.81 -3.03
N THR A 788 20.26 -7.78 -3.96
CA THR A 788 21.58 -8.41 -3.84
C THR A 788 22.62 -7.31 -3.62
N SER A 789 23.42 -7.43 -2.54
CA SER A 789 24.51 -6.50 -2.25
C SER A 789 25.74 -6.84 -3.07
N LEU A 790 26.28 -5.85 -3.80
CA LEU A 790 27.57 -5.95 -4.49
C LEU A 790 28.76 -5.63 -3.57
N GLY A 791 28.50 -5.32 -2.30
CA GLY A 791 29.51 -4.86 -1.35
C GLY A 791 29.95 -3.42 -1.62
N LEU A 792 31.21 -3.11 -1.29
CA LEU A 792 31.81 -1.79 -1.53
C LEU A 792 32.54 -1.80 -2.88
N LEU A 793 31.94 -1.17 -3.87
CA LEU A 793 32.56 -0.93 -5.18
C LEU A 793 33.59 0.21 -5.07
N PRO A 794 34.76 0.06 -5.71
CA PRO A 794 35.77 1.13 -5.75
C PRO A 794 35.25 2.32 -6.57
N PRO A 795 35.72 3.56 -6.30
CA PRO A 795 35.36 4.73 -7.09
C PRO A 795 35.60 4.54 -8.59
N SER A 796 34.58 4.84 -9.38
CA SER A 796 34.62 4.71 -10.85
C SER A 796 35.65 5.63 -11.52
N THR A 797 36.04 6.72 -10.84
CA THR A 797 37.13 7.62 -11.24
C THR A 797 37.91 8.11 -10.01
N PRO A 798 39.20 8.48 -10.15
CA PRO A 798 39.98 9.01 -9.03
C PRO A 798 39.38 10.33 -8.50
N GLY A 799 39.00 10.33 -7.22
CA GLY A 799 38.36 11.47 -6.57
C GLY A 799 36.83 11.46 -6.58
N ALA A 800 36.20 10.43 -7.14
CA ALA A 800 34.81 10.09 -6.85
C ALA A 800 34.69 9.34 -5.50
N ASP A 801 33.48 9.29 -4.96
CA ASP A 801 33.14 8.52 -3.77
C ASP A 801 33.07 7.01 -4.08
N ALA A 802 33.17 6.17 -3.04
CA ALA A 802 33.00 4.73 -3.16
C ALA A 802 31.52 4.33 -3.03
N GLU A 803 31.08 3.23 -3.63
CA GLU A 803 29.65 2.87 -3.66
C GLU A 803 29.37 1.57 -2.90
N ALA A 804 28.64 1.66 -1.79
CA ALA A 804 28.02 0.51 -1.14
C ALA A 804 26.72 0.17 -1.89
N ALA A 805 26.85 -0.61 -2.96
CA ALA A 805 25.78 -0.81 -3.94
C ALA A 805 24.93 -2.07 -3.64
N GLN A 806 23.62 -1.91 -3.76
CA GLN A 806 22.65 -2.99 -3.89
C GLN A 806 22.01 -2.95 -5.29
N VAL A 807 21.60 -4.09 -5.80
CA VAL A 807 20.87 -4.24 -7.06
C VAL A 807 19.56 -4.97 -6.78
N PHE A 808 18.44 -4.53 -7.37
CA PHE A 808 17.17 -5.26 -7.30
C PHE A 808 17.31 -6.64 -7.96
N ASP A 809 16.80 -7.70 -7.32
CA ASP A 809 17.03 -9.08 -7.74
C ASP A 809 15.86 -9.97 -7.30
N ASN A 810 15.51 -11.00 -8.06
CA ASN A 810 14.41 -11.93 -7.73
C ASN A 810 14.86 -13.00 -6.71
N ASN A 811 15.60 -12.57 -5.67
CA ASN A 811 16.34 -13.44 -4.76
C ASN A 811 15.54 -13.89 -3.51
N ALA A 812 14.27 -13.53 -3.42
CA ALA A 812 13.41 -13.84 -2.28
C ALA A 812 12.21 -14.74 -2.64
N SER A 813 11.59 -15.35 -1.64
CA SER A 813 10.33 -16.08 -1.75
C SER A 813 9.51 -15.91 -0.47
N ALA A 814 8.22 -16.27 -0.49
CA ALA A 814 7.40 -16.24 0.71
C ALA A 814 6.29 -17.29 0.71
N GLU A 815 5.87 -17.70 1.89
CA GLU A 815 4.60 -18.40 2.10
C GLU A 815 3.72 -17.58 3.06
N ALA A 816 2.46 -17.33 2.68
CA ALA A 816 1.50 -16.62 3.52
C ALA A 816 0.21 -17.43 3.66
N TYR A 817 -0.34 -17.50 4.85
CA TYR A 817 -1.60 -18.22 5.10
C TYR A 817 -2.43 -17.50 6.15
N GLY A 818 -3.74 -17.70 6.07
CA GLY A 818 -4.67 -16.99 6.94
C GLY A 818 -6.10 -17.46 6.84
N VAL A 819 -6.94 -16.85 7.68
CA VAL A 819 -8.38 -17.04 7.72
C VAL A 819 -9.06 -15.67 7.83
N GLU A 820 -10.07 -15.47 7.00
CA GLU A 820 -10.88 -14.25 6.92
C GLU A 820 -12.33 -14.60 7.29
N LEU A 821 -12.96 -13.75 8.10
CA LEU A 821 -14.35 -13.87 8.54
C LEU A 821 -15.12 -12.60 8.21
N SER A 822 -16.30 -12.77 7.63
CA SER A 822 -17.37 -11.75 7.57
C SER A 822 -18.65 -12.32 8.18
N THR A 823 -19.44 -11.48 8.83
CA THR A 823 -20.70 -11.84 9.48
C THR A 823 -21.65 -10.66 9.41
N GLN A 824 -22.87 -10.89 8.96
CA GLN A 824 -23.93 -9.86 8.91
C GLN A 824 -25.14 -10.34 9.72
N TRP A 825 -25.68 -9.46 10.56
CA TRP A 825 -26.78 -9.77 11.47
C TRP A 825 -27.79 -8.62 11.54
N SER A 826 -29.00 -8.84 11.05
CA SER A 826 -30.11 -7.87 11.05
C SER A 826 -31.22 -8.31 12.02
N PRO A 827 -31.03 -8.24 13.35
CA PRO A 827 -31.99 -8.76 14.33
C PRO A 827 -33.37 -8.08 14.30
N ALA A 828 -33.45 -6.85 13.76
CA ALA A 828 -34.70 -6.13 13.56
C ALA A 828 -34.55 -5.11 12.42
N SER A 829 -35.67 -4.63 11.87
CA SER A 829 -35.68 -3.65 10.77
C SER A 829 -35.10 -2.27 11.11
N TRP A 830 -34.79 -2.02 12.39
CA TRP A 830 -34.16 -0.78 12.89
C TRP A 830 -32.71 -0.98 13.30
N ASN A 831 -32.13 -2.18 13.11
CA ASN A 831 -30.76 -2.46 13.53
C ASN A 831 -30.08 -3.56 12.69
N ARG A 832 -28.93 -3.20 12.08
CA ARG A 832 -28.02 -4.11 11.37
C ARG A 832 -26.64 -4.05 12.00
N TRP A 833 -26.02 -5.22 12.20
CA TRP A 833 -24.63 -5.38 12.60
C TRP A 833 -23.83 -6.00 11.46
N THR A 834 -22.61 -5.52 11.25
CA THR A 834 -21.59 -6.15 10.42
C THR A 834 -20.39 -6.41 11.29
N ALA A 835 -19.85 -7.63 11.31
CA ALA A 835 -18.65 -7.98 12.04
C ALA A 835 -17.67 -8.69 11.10
N GLY A 836 -16.38 -8.45 11.28
CA GLY A 836 -15.37 -9.08 10.46
C GLY A 836 -14.02 -9.16 11.15
N GLY A 837 -13.17 -10.04 10.66
CA GLY A 837 -11.81 -10.17 11.15
C GLY A 837 -10.93 -10.99 10.23
N SER A 838 -9.63 -10.89 10.45
CA SER A 838 -8.60 -11.63 9.73
C SER A 838 -7.52 -12.12 10.69
N TYR A 839 -6.97 -13.27 10.35
CA TYR A 839 -5.73 -13.81 10.89
C TYR A 839 -4.79 -14.10 9.73
N GLN A 840 -3.51 -13.78 9.88
CA GLN A 840 -2.48 -14.11 8.89
C GLN A 840 -1.09 -14.29 9.50
N GLU A 841 -0.31 -15.18 8.90
CA GLU A 841 1.13 -15.32 9.12
C GLU A 841 1.87 -15.38 7.77
N ILE A 842 3.06 -14.77 7.72
CA ILE A 842 3.86 -14.60 6.50
C ILE A 842 5.30 -15.02 6.80
N HIS A 843 5.82 -15.96 6.03
CA HIS A 843 7.14 -16.55 6.18
C HIS A 843 7.93 -16.34 4.88
N SER A 844 8.66 -15.23 4.81
CA SER A 844 9.60 -14.93 3.72
C SER A 844 10.98 -15.58 3.93
N HIS A 845 11.63 -15.92 2.82
CA HIS A 845 13.02 -16.38 2.76
C HIS A 845 13.79 -15.44 1.82
N GLY A 846 15.04 -15.13 2.15
CA GLY A 846 15.76 -14.00 1.54
C GLY A 846 15.35 -12.67 2.19
N ALA A 847 15.55 -11.55 1.50
CA ALA A 847 15.20 -10.21 2.00
C ALA A 847 14.33 -9.46 0.95
N PRO A 848 12.99 -9.58 1.01
CA PRO A 848 12.09 -8.85 0.14
C PRO A 848 12.32 -7.33 0.20
N ALA A 849 12.38 -6.68 -0.96
CA ALA A 849 12.66 -5.26 -1.05
C ALA A 849 11.46 -4.44 -0.56
N LEU A 850 11.74 -3.35 0.16
CA LEU A 850 10.78 -2.38 0.70
C LEU A 850 9.72 -2.95 1.68
N THR A 851 9.68 -4.29 1.87
CA THR A 851 8.65 -5.04 2.60
C THR A 851 9.28 -5.94 3.67
N PRO A 852 9.91 -5.35 4.71
CA PRO A 852 10.57 -6.09 5.78
C PRO A 852 9.58 -6.87 6.65
N HIS A 853 10.07 -7.92 7.31
CA HIS A 853 9.27 -8.87 8.10
C HIS A 853 8.46 -8.18 9.22
N GLY A 854 7.13 -8.29 9.18
CA GLY A 854 6.24 -7.74 10.22
C GLY A 854 5.71 -6.34 9.92
N ASN A 855 5.78 -5.90 8.66
CA ASN A 855 5.09 -4.71 8.12
C ASN A 855 3.57 -4.85 8.02
N SER A 856 3.03 -6.07 8.18
CA SER A 856 1.60 -6.39 8.14
C SER A 856 1.13 -6.94 9.48
N PRO A 857 -0.07 -6.57 9.99
CA PRO A 857 -0.57 -7.02 11.28
C PRO A 857 -1.07 -8.48 11.19
N SER A 858 -0.76 -9.31 12.19
CA SER A 858 -1.20 -10.72 12.23
C SER A 858 -2.68 -10.90 12.53
N TYR A 859 -3.31 -9.93 13.19
CA TYR A 859 -4.74 -9.96 13.54
C TYR A 859 -5.40 -8.61 13.28
N GLN A 860 -6.62 -8.65 12.74
CA GLN A 860 -7.54 -7.51 12.71
C GLN A 860 -8.94 -7.97 13.11
N PHE A 861 -9.69 -7.11 13.81
CA PHE A 861 -11.09 -7.33 14.12
C PHE A 861 -11.87 -6.02 14.03
N GLN A 862 -13.09 -6.06 13.51
CA GLN A 862 -14.01 -4.94 13.51
C GLN A 862 -15.46 -5.36 13.74
N ILE A 863 -16.23 -4.43 14.31
CA ILE A 863 -17.67 -4.55 14.48
C ILE A 863 -18.33 -3.19 14.22
N GLN A 864 -19.35 -3.19 13.37
CA GLN A 864 -20.20 -2.07 13.03
C GLN A 864 -21.62 -2.36 13.52
N SER A 865 -22.33 -1.31 13.92
CA SER A 865 -23.75 -1.35 14.25
C SER A 865 -24.44 -0.10 13.74
N HIS A 866 -25.46 -0.32 12.93
CA HIS A 866 -26.35 0.70 12.38
C HIS A 866 -27.66 0.66 13.14
N PHE A 867 -28.17 1.81 13.57
CA PHE A 867 -29.45 1.95 14.27
C PHE A 867 -30.31 3.03 13.62
N ASP A 868 -31.59 2.73 13.43
CA ASP A 868 -32.60 3.66 12.91
C ASP A 868 -33.55 4.02 14.04
N LEU A 869 -33.27 5.15 14.69
CA LEU A 869 -33.92 5.63 15.92
C LEU A 869 -35.22 6.37 15.59
N GLY A 870 -36.09 5.67 14.86
CA GLY A 870 -37.27 6.24 14.19
C GLY A 870 -36.92 6.95 12.87
N ASP A 871 -37.97 7.40 12.17
CA ASP A 871 -37.95 7.78 10.75
C ASP A 871 -37.01 8.95 10.35
N GLN A 872 -36.31 9.56 11.29
CA GLN A 872 -35.48 10.77 11.08
C GLN A 872 -34.11 10.75 11.75
N VAL A 873 -33.74 9.73 12.54
CA VAL A 873 -32.47 9.74 13.28
C VAL A 873 -31.72 8.43 13.07
N GLU A 874 -30.51 8.53 12.55
CA GLU A 874 -29.59 7.40 12.40
C GLU A 874 -28.47 7.52 13.45
N LEU A 875 -28.12 6.40 14.07
CA LEU A 875 -26.94 6.27 14.93
C LEU A 875 -26.10 5.11 14.40
N ASP A 876 -24.83 5.36 14.11
CA ASP A 876 -23.90 4.34 13.64
C ASP A 876 -22.66 4.32 14.54
N LEU A 877 -22.18 3.11 14.83
CA LEU A 877 -21.02 2.85 15.68
C LEU A 877 -20.09 1.88 14.96
N TRP A 878 -18.78 2.16 14.97
CA TRP A 878 -17.76 1.29 14.37
C TRP A 878 -16.61 1.12 15.37
N GLY A 879 -16.38 -0.10 15.85
CA GLY A 879 -15.21 -0.45 16.66
C GLY A 879 -14.20 -1.26 15.84
N ARG A 880 -12.91 -0.95 15.95
CA ARG A 880 -11.82 -1.64 15.23
C ARG A 880 -10.66 -1.94 16.18
N TYR A 881 -10.04 -3.10 16.01
CA TYR A 881 -8.76 -3.48 16.61
C TYR A 881 -7.80 -3.94 15.51
N VAL A 882 -6.57 -3.47 15.57
CA VAL A 882 -5.47 -3.85 14.69
C VAL A 882 -4.27 -4.21 15.56
N ASP A 883 -3.68 -5.37 15.32
CA ASP A 883 -2.49 -5.79 16.05
C ASP A 883 -1.24 -4.98 15.65
N ARG A 884 -0.18 -5.08 16.45
CA ARG A 884 1.09 -4.38 16.24
C ARG A 884 1.73 -4.73 14.90
N LEU A 885 2.47 -3.78 14.33
CA LEU A 885 3.44 -4.08 13.27
C LEU A 885 4.74 -4.49 13.96
N ALA A 886 5.10 -5.76 13.79
CA ALA A 886 6.20 -6.41 14.51
C ALA A 886 7.59 -6.14 13.92
N ASP A 887 7.67 -5.45 12.78
CA ASP A 887 8.95 -5.07 12.17
C ASP A 887 9.81 -4.20 13.12
N LEU A 888 11.12 -4.47 13.09
CA LEU A 888 12.11 -3.88 13.99
C LEU A 888 12.32 -2.38 13.77
N THR A 889 12.02 -1.86 12.57
CA THR A 889 12.13 -0.44 12.21
C THR A 889 10.81 0.31 12.42
N LEU A 890 9.68 -0.34 12.16
CA LEU A 890 8.34 0.23 12.32
C LEU A 890 7.93 0.40 13.78
N GLN A 891 7.96 -0.68 14.56
CA GLN A 891 7.51 -0.73 15.96
C GLN A 891 6.19 0.04 16.23
N VAL A 892 5.16 -0.23 15.42
CA VAL A 892 3.82 0.36 15.62
C VAL A 892 3.04 -0.50 16.63
N PRO A 893 2.59 0.04 17.78
CA PRO A 893 1.85 -0.72 18.77
C PRO A 893 0.44 -1.07 18.29
N ALA A 894 -0.09 -2.19 18.79
CA ALA A 894 -1.48 -2.57 18.57
C ALA A 894 -2.44 -1.49 19.11
N TYR A 895 -3.54 -1.23 18.40
CA TYR A 895 -4.46 -0.14 18.72
C TYR A 895 -5.92 -0.53 18.58
N VAL A 896 -6.78 0.19 19.32
CA VAL A 896 -8.25 0.09 19.22
C VAL A 896 -8.81 1.47 18.90
N THR A 897 -9.61 1.57 17.83
CA THR A 897 -10.37 2.78 17.50
C THR A 897 -11.86 2.53 17.65
N ALA A 898 -12.61 3.61 17.88
CA ALA A 898 -14.05 3.59 17.80
C ALA A 898 -14.54 4.91 17.19
N ASP A 899 -15.44 4.81 16.23
CA ASP A 899 -16.04 5.94 15.52
C ASP A 899 -17.55 5.93 15.77
N ALA A 900 -18.17 7.11 15.76
CA ALA A 900 -19.60 7.26 15.94
C ALA A 900 -20.16 8.38 15.05
N ARG A 901 -21.24 8.08 14.34
CA ARG A 901 -22.05 9.02 13.55
C ARG A 901 -23.43 9.14 14.18
N VAL A 902 -23.91 10.38 14.31
CA VAL A 902 -25.32 10.67 14.56
C VAL A 902 -25.81 11.55 13.43
N ALA A 903 -26.84 11.11 12.70
CA ALA A 903 -27.43 11.87 11.61
C ALA A 903 -28.90 12.16 11.87
N TRP A 904 -29.33 13.37 11.52
CA TRP A 904 -30.71 13.79 11.50
C TRP A 904 -31.15 14.03 10.06
N ARG A 905 -32.25 13.39 9.66
CA ARG A 905 -32.87 13.47 8.33
C ARG A 905 -34.24 14.15 8.45
N PRO A 906 -34.29 15.50 8.60
CA PRO A 906 -35.56 16.25 8.68
C PRO A 906 -36.45 16.10 7.44
N ARG A 907 -35.87 15.65 6.31
CA ARG A 907 -36.54 15.28 5.07
C ARG A 907 -35.78 14.10 4.46
N PRO A 908 -36.40 13.26 3.61
CA PRO A 908 -35.71 12.13 2.96
C PRO A 908 -34.43 12.54 2.20
N ASN A 909 -34.43 13.76 1.66
CA ASN A 909 -33.40 14.36 0.81
C ASN A 909 -32.45 15.34 1.50
N LEU A 910 -32.57 15.57 2.82
CA LEU A 910 -31.68 16.45 3.59
C LEU A 910 -31.19 15.71 4.83
N GLU A 911 -29.88 15.51 4.91
CA GLU A 911 -29.16 14.95 6.06
C GLU A 911 -28.28 16.01 6.70
N ILE A 912 -28.25 16.04 8.04
CA ILE A 912 -27.29 16.77 8.85
C ILE A 912 -26.67 15.77 9.82
N SER A 913 -25.36 15.53 9.74
CA SER A 913 -24.64 14.54 10.54
C SER A 913 -23.48 15.14 11.33
N LEU A 914 -23.26 14.58 12.51
CA LEU A 914 -22.10 14.81 13.37
C LEU A 914 -21.33 13.49 13.49
N VAL A 915 -20.06 13.50 13.11
CA VAL A 915 -19.21 12.31 13.07
C VAL A 915 -17.97 12.56 13.92
N GLY A 916 -17.67 11.63 14.83
CA GLY A 916 -16.42 11.62 15.58
C GLY A 916 -15.65 10.33 15.32
N GLN A 917 -14.39 10.43 14.92
CA GLN A 917 -13.52 9.30 14.62
C GLN A 917 -12.41 9.17 15.68
N ASN A 918 -11.88 7.96 15.87
CA ASN A 918 -10.79 7.63 16.80
C ASN A 918 -11.10 8.04 18.26
N LEU A 919 -12.35 7.88 18.69
CA LEU A 919 -12.89 8.40 19.95
C LEU A 919 -12.30 7.79 21.23
N LEU A 920 -11.57 6.66 21.15
CA LEU A 920 -11.01 5.99 22.33
C LEU A 920 -9.72 6.65 22.84
N GLN A 921 -8.85 7.11 21.93
CA GLN A 921 -7.53 7.69 22.25
C GLN A 921 -7.38 9.12 21.67
N PRO A 922 -6.48 9.98 22.15
CA PRO A 922 -6.36 11.35 21.62
C PRO A 922 -5.75 11.37 20.22
N ARG A 923 -4.80 10.45 19.97
CA ARG A 923 -4.11 10.20 18.70
C ARG A 923 -3.38 8.86 18.76
N HIS A 924 -3.02 8.26 17.63
CA HIS A 924 -2.21 7.04 17.53
C HIS A 924 -1.36 7.04 16.25
N VAL A 925 -0.57 5.99 16.02
CA VAL A 925 0.18 5.74 14.77
C VAL A 925 -0.36 4.44 14.19
N GLU A 926 -0.56 4.38 12.88
CA GLU A 926 -1.05 3.15 12.20
C GLU A 926 0.02 2.49 11.34
N PHE A 927 0.96 3.27 10.81
CA PHE A 927 2.05 2.83 9.95
C PHE A 927 3.26 3.76 10.12
N ARG A 928 4.44 3.33 9.68
CA ARG A 928 5.57 4.23 9.39
C ARG A 928 6.17 3.82 8.04
N ALA A 929 6.87 4.72 7.36
CA ALA A 929 7.53 4.35 6.11
C ALA A 929 8.66 3.32 6.39
N THR A 930 8.58 2.14 5.75
CA THR A 930 9.67 1.16 5.70
C THR A 930 10.73 1.58 4.68
N ASP A 931 10.28 2.27 3.65
CA ASP A 931 11.07 2.93 2.62
C ASP A 931 11.50 4.35 3.05
N ILE A 932 12.68 4.73 2.58
CA ILE A 932 13.35 6.01 2.88
C ILE A 932 12.48 7.23 2.53
N VAL A 933 12.82 8.38 3.13
CA VAL A 933 12.41 9.73 2.69
C VAL A 933 10.99 10.18 3.09
N GLN A 934 10.28 9.60 4.07
CA GLN A 934 8.98 10.17 4.53
C GLN A 934 8.76 10.21 6.05
N THR A 935 8.35 11.38 6.55
CA THR A 935 7.91 11.58 7.94
C THR A 935 6.51 11.00 8.15
N SER A 936 6.35 10.17 9.17
CA SER A 936 5.06 9.60 9.58
C SER A 936 4.40 10.45 10.68
N ALA A 937 3.07 10.50 10.69
CA ALA A 937 2.28 11.34 11.58
C ALA A 937 1.48 10.55 12.62
N TYR A 938 0.99 11.25 13.65
CA TYR A 938 -0.05 10.78 14.53
C TYR A 938 -1.44 11.04 13.92
N ILE A 939 -2.22 9.99 13.73
CA ILE A 939 -3.62 10.08 13.32
C ILE A 939 -4.45 10.58 14.52
N PRO A 940 -5.15 11.73 14.42
CA PRO A 940 -5.82 12.35 15.56
C PRO A 940 -7.23 11.80 15.79
N ARG A 941 -7.78 12.10 16.97
CA ARG A 941 -9.24 12.12 17.19
C ARG A 941 -9.87 13.30 16.47
N THR A 942 -10.82 13.04 15.59
CA THR A 942 -11.55 14.07 14.84
C THR A 942 -12.99 14.22 15.36
N LEU A 943 -13.60 15.37 15.08
CA LEU A 943 -15.02 15.61 15.21
C LEU A 943 -15.41 16.59 14.11
N TYR A 944 -16.22 16.14 13.15
CA TYR A 944 -16.65 16.94 12.00
C TYR A 944 -18.17 16.99 11.88
N GLY A 945 -18.68 18.11 11.36
CA GLY A 945 -20.07 18.23 10.93
C GLY A 945 -20.18 18.08 9.42
N LYS A 946 -21.22 17.41 8.93
CA LYS A 946 -21.54 17.26 7.50
C LYS A 946 -23.01 17.59 7.25
N VAL A 947 -23.29 18.19 6.10
CA VAL A 947 -24.64 18.41 5.57
C VAL A 947 -24.67 17.90 4.14
N THR A 948 -25.69 17.12 3.81
CA THR A 948 -25.89 16.59 2.46
C THR A 948 -27.34 16.81 2.06
N TRP A 949 -27.55 17.47 0.90
CA TRP A 949 -28.87 17.87 0.42
C TRP A 949 -28.98 17.59 -1.09
N SER A 950 -29.96 16.78 -1.48
CA SER A 950 -30.35 16.55 -2.88
C SER A 950 -31.71 17.20 -3.19
N PHE A 951 -31.94 17.69 -4.42
CA PHE A 951 -33.21 18.31 -4.85
C PHE A 951 -33.34 18.50 -6.37
#